data_AF-A0A4Q9MQ77-F1
#
_entry.id   AF-A0A4Q9MQ77-F1
#
_cell.length_a   1.000
_cell.length_b   1.000
_cell.length_c   1.000
_cell.angle_alpha   90.00
_cell.angle_beta   90.00
_cell.angle_gamma   90.00
#
_symmetry.space_group_name_H-M   'P 1'
#
loop_
_entity.id
_entity.type
_entity.pdbx_description
1 polymer ?
#
loop_
_entity_poly.entity_id
_entity_poly.type
_entity_poly.pdbx_seq_one_letter_code
_entity_poly.pdbx_strand_id
1 'polypeptide(L)'
;MLGTLIFEHAESEPDCLRLLVGSLPISRTGPARSNAYATIPVSPHYARLLAEIAYQRGFDGYLLNFEAPLRGGVEQTRALTLWIALLEQELKRKVGSHAEAMWYDSVIVNGQLRWQDRLNSVNLPFFLPSTSFLSNYTWPNTYPSMSARYLLSLDQSTLPRPKHLSDLYIGVDVWGRGSHGGGGFGSYKAISHIDPEFLGLSVALFGQAWTWESEQDKPGWSWKTWWAYERKLWLGPPNKAEHVEVPPYGRKEGEPPCEHGPFRPIADFFPRLPPPNPAVLPFFTTFSPGVGWAWFVRGTKVFVSETGWTDVDKCTSIGDLVFPRPTLAWENGDRDEPVPAATSDISMDDAWLGGSSLLISFSAPGSDAEDAFFRCVWLPIQSLAITPRKSYRMSIMYKVSGPVDTDIGASIKSLAPGPSAEFDVTFAPATSNAPLPGGWTELLIDFSLPLEYGGGTDVLSAAGLVIGFTCEDPSQPVDFSVAIGALSVYANPPSAQHTPLSPKVIWADFASEKPKDSAAVPFAGVLTWGTGVSLGLVPAIRLTSPEDTEAAWMLDHLTPGFAYFNVYVQGQPKEGEAYAPETAAFVGTTGLDGRENRFFVDPVCLPGHLTGAKAARFYVQGVTDRGRVLEWEDCTFVDVDA
;
A
#
# COMPACT_ATOMS: atom_id res chain seq x y z
N MET A 1 -5.79 7.79 -1.47
CA MET A 1 -7.12 7.22 -1.19
C MET A 1 -8.16 8.32 -1.12
N LEU A 2 -9.31 8.17 -1.77
CA LEU A 2 -10.41 9.14 -1.68
C LEU A 2 -11.59 8.53 -0.93
N GLY A 3 -12.27 9.33 -0.12
CA GLY A 3 -13.63 9.02 0.32
C GLY A 3 -14.62 9.15 -0.84
N THR A 4 -15.86 8.72 -0.66
CA THR A 4 -16.94 8.93 -1.64
C THR A 4 -18.03 9.77 -1.00
N LEU A 5 -18.35 10.91 -1.62
CA LEU A 5 -19.53 11.70 -1.32
C LEU A 5 -20.59 11.38 -2.37
N ILE A 6 -21.61 10.62 -1.96
CA ILE A 6 -22.64 10.11 -2.85
C ILE A 6 -24.03 10.64 -2.46
N PHE A 7 -24.80 11.05 -3.46
CA PHE A 7 -26.20 11.44 -3.34
C PHE A 7 -27.02 10.63 -4.33
N GLU A 8 -27.82 9.69 -3.83
CA GLU A 8 -28.61 8.79 -4.66
C GLU A 8 -30.11 9.05 -4.47
N HIS A 9 -30.85 8.98 -5.58
CA HIS A 9 -32.30 9.08 -5.60
C HIS A 9 -32.86 10.45 -5.14
N ALA A 10 -34.18 10.62 -5.24
CA ALA A 10 -34.82 11.92 -4.99
C ALA A 10 -34.75 12.33 -3.50
N GLU A 11 -34.60 11.36 -2.60
CA GLU A 11 -34.49 11.52 -1.16
C GLU A 11 -33.23 12.30 -0.75
N SER A 12 -32.19 12.28 -1.58
CA SER A 12 -30.93 12.99 -1.35
C SER A 12 -30.99 14.49 -1.69
N GLU A 13 -32.05 14.95 -2.36
CA GLU A 13 -32.18 16.34 -2.81
C GLU A 13 -32.07 17.39 -1.68
N PRO A 14 -32.72 17.21 -0.50
CA PRO A 14 -32.59 18.16 0.60
C PRO A 14 -31.16 18.24 1.13
N ASP A 15 -30.43 17.11 1.16
CA ASP A 15 -29.05 17.06 1.63
C ASP A 15 -28.08 17.66 0.60
N CYS A 16 -28.34 17.49 -0.70
CA CYS A 16 -27.62 18.23 -1.75
C CYS A 16 -27.78 19.75 -1.56
N LEU A 17 -29.00 20.24 -1.29
CA LEU A 17 -29.19 21.67 -1.03
C LEU A 17 -28.50 22.12 0.26
N ARG A 18 -28.59 21.30 1.32
CA ARG A 18 -27.92 21.56 2.60
C ARG A 18 -26.40 21.63 2.45
N LEU A 19 -25.81 20.77 1.61
CA LEU A 19 -24.39 20.80 1.27
C LEU A 19 -23.98 22.19 0.76
N LEU A 20 -24.79 22.76 -0.15
CA LEU A 20 -24.54 24.06 -0.77
C LEU A 20 -24.74 25.21 0.21
N VAL A 21 -25.85 25.25 0.96
CA VAL A 21 -26.19 26.40 1.81
C VAL A 21 -25.56 26.36 3.20
N GLY A 22 -25.04 25.20 3.63
CA GLY A 22 -24.40 25.01 4.93
C GLY A 22 -25.38 24.67 6.06
N SER A 23 -24.92 24.85 7.30
CA SER A 23 -25.72 24.53 8.49
C SER A 23 -26.93 25.46 8.63
N LEU A 24 -28.08 24.88 8.97
CA LEU A 24 -29.28 25.65 9.30
C LEU A 24 -29.12 26.29 10.69
N PRO A 25 -29.46 27.58 10.85
CA PRO A 25 -29.34 28.25 12.14
C PRO A 25 -30.31 27.65 13.17
N ILE A 26 -29.82 27.49 14.41
CA ILE A 26 -30.65 27.12 15.58
C ILE A 26 -31.37 28.36 16.14
N SER A 27 -30.86 29.56 15.83
CA SER A 27 -31.42 30.83 16.31
C SER A 27 -32.83 31.08 15.75
N ARG A 28 -33.72 31.62 16.60
CA ARG A 28 -35.07 32.04 16.23
C ARG A 28 -35.14 33.43 15.60
N THR A 29 -34.02 34.17 15.54
CA THR A 29 -33.94 35.47 14.87
C THR A 29 -33.79 35.26 13.36
N GLY A 30 -34.56 36.02 12.56
CA GLY A 30 -34.77 35.75 11.13
C GLY A 30 -33.49 35.66 10.27
N PRO A 31 -33.57 34.98 9.12
CA PRO A 31 -32.44 34.76 8.23
C PRO A 31 -31.90 36.07 7.63
N ALA A 32 -30.73 35.99 6.99
CA ALA A 32 -30.25 37.08 6.15
C ALA A 32 -31.33 37.53 5.15
N ARG A 33 -31.49 38.84 4.94
CA ARG A 33 -32.49 39.37 4.00
C ARG A 33 -32.23 38.83 2.61
N SER A 34 -33.28 38.41 1.90
CA SER A 34 -33.20 38.02 0.50
C SER A 34 -32.72 39.20 -0.35
N ASN A 35 -31.70 38.97 -1.18
CA ASN A 35 -31.26 39.95 -2.19
C ASN A 35 -31.88 39.58 -3.53
N ALA A 36 -32.71 40.46 -4.09
CA ALA A 36 -33.41 40.24 -5.37
C ALA A 36 -32.45 40.07 -6.58
N TYR A 37 -31.17 40.43 -6.42
CA TYR A 37 -30.13 40.30 -7.44
C TYR A 37 -29.13 39.17 -7.16
N ALA A 38 -29.37 38.33 -6.13
CA ALA A 38 -28.50 37.20 -5.79
C ALA A 38 -29.25 35.88 -5.92
N THR A 39 -28.52 34.81 -6.25
CA THR A 39 -29.07 33.45 -6.41
C THR A 39 -28.76 32.60 -5.17
N ILE A 40 -28.67 31.27 -5.32
CA ILE A 40 -28.48 30.35 -4.18
C ILE A 40 -27.17 30.69 -3.44
N PRO A 41 -27.21 30.98 -2.13
CA PRO A 41 -25.98 31.23 -1.37
C PRO A 41 -25.18 29.93 -1.22
N VAL A 42 -23.87 30.02 -1.43
CA VAL A 42 -22.95 28.89 -1.26
C VAL A 42 -22.10 29.09 -0.01
N SER A 43 -22.10 28.09 0.86
CA SER A 43 -21.39 28.09 2.14
C SER A 43 -20.21 27.11 2.10
N PRO A 44 -19.03 27.51 2.59
CA PRO A 44 -17.87 26.63 2.71
C PRO A 44 -17.96 25.67 3.91
N HIS A 45 -19.05 25.69 4.68
CA HIS A 45 -19.16 24.95 5.95
C HIS A 45 -18.85 23.45 5.79
N TYR A 46 -19.55 22.76 4.88
CA TYR A 46 -19.34 21.33 4.67
C TYR A 46 -18.04 21.02 3.93
N ALA A 47 -17.58 21.88 3.03
CA ALA A 47 -16.26 21.76 2.41
C ALA A 47 -15.14 21.71 3.46
N ARG A 48 -15.20 22.60 4.47
CA ARG A 48 -14.24 22.62 5.58
C ARG A 48 -14.31 21.38 6.46
N LEU A 49 -15.51 20.91 6.79
CA LEU A 49 -15.70 19.71 7.60
C LEU A 49 -15.20 18.46 6.88
N LEU A 50 -15.48 18.33 5.59
CA LEU A 50 -14.99 17.23 4.76
C LEU A 50 -13.47 17.24 4.65
N ALA A 51 -12.85 18.41 4.46
CA ALA A 51 -11.41 18.54 4.46
C ALA A 51 -10.78 18.22 5.82
N GLU A 52 -11.44 18.57 6.92
CA GLU A 52 -11.02 18.21 8.28
C GLU A 52 -11.11 16.69 8.52
N ILE A 53 -12.17 16.03 8.05
CA ILE A 53 -12.30 14.56 8.14
C ILE A 53 -11.18 13.88 7.35
N ALA A 54 -10.90 14.34 6.13
CA ALA A 54 -9.82 13.82 5.29
C ALA A 54 -8.46 13.92 6.01
N TYR A 55 -8.16 15.10 6.58
CA TYR A 55 -6.96 15.33 7.37
C TYR A 55 -6.87 14.45 8.62
N GLN A 56 -7.94 14.41 9.44
CA GLN A 56 -7.95 13.66 10.70
C GLN A 56 -7.90 12.14 10.51
N ARG A 57 -8.36 11.64 9.37
CA ARG A 57 -8.41 10.20 9.06
C ARG A 57 -7.33 9.75 8.09
N GLY A 58 -6.51 10.67 7.57
CA GLY A 58 -5.37 10.35 6.71
C GLY A 58 -5.74 9.89 5.30
N PHE A 59 -6.75 10.51 4.66
CA PHE A 59 -7.05 10.28 3.24
C PHE A 59 -7.09 11.58 2.44
N ASP A 60 -7.08 11.48 1.11
CA ASP A 60 -6.61 12.53 0.21
C ASP A 60 -7.73 13.36 -0.45
N GLY A 61 -9.00 13.15 -0.07
CA GLY A 61 -10.13 13.89 -0.62
C GLY A 61 -11.30 13.00 -1.02
N TYR A 62 -12.05 13.37 -2.07
CA TYR A 62 -13.36 12.77 -2.34
C TYR A 62 -13.67 12.58 -3.84
N LEU A 63 -14.23 11.41 -4.16
CA LEU A 63 -15.06 11.21 -5.34
C LEU A 63 -16.45 11.80 -5.09
N LEU A 64 -16.92 12.65 -5.99
CA LEU A 64 -18.18 13.36 -5.94
C LEU A 64 -19.17 12.70 -6.91
N ASN A 65 -20.14 11.97 -6.37
CA ASN A 65 -21.13 11.23 -7.15
C ASN A 65 -22.56 11.72 -6.88
N PHE A 66 -23.11 12.52 -7.81
CA PHE A 66 -24.42 13.15 -7.66
C PHE A 66 -25.48 12.44 -8.54
N GLU A 67 -25.96 11.29 -8.08
CA GLU A 67 -26.94 10.42 -8.75
C GLU A 67 -28.40 10.84 -8.47
N ALA A 68 -28.65 12.15 -8.45
CA ALA A 68 -29.98 12.72 -8.23
C ALA A 68 -30.17 14.02 -9.04
N PRO A 69 -31.36 14.23 -9.67
CA PRO A 69 -31.64 15.49 -10.35
C PRO A 69 -31.62 16.71 -9.41
N LEU A 70 -31.02 17.81 -9.86
CA LEU A 70 -30.97 19.08 -9.16
C LEU A 70 -32.14 19.97 -9.61
N ARG A 71 -33.24 19.99 -8.84
CA ARG A 71 -34.48 20.71 -9.22
C ARG A 71 -34.34 22.22 -9.27
N GLY A 72 -33.35 22.79 -8.60
CA GLY A 72 -32.99 24.21 -8.73
C GLY A 72 -32.33 24.55 -10.07
N GLY A 73 -32.17 23.57 -10.97
CA GLY A 73 -31.75 23.76 -12.35
C GLY A 73 -30.39 24.43 -12.47
N VAL A 74 -30.27 25.33 -13.43
CA VAL A 74 -29.00 26.02 -13.75
C VAL A 74 -28.43 26.80 -12.55
N GLU A 75 -29.27 27.37 -11.68
CA GLU A 75 -28.74 28.11 -10.52
C GLU A 75 -28.19 27.17 -9.44
N GLN A 76 -28.80 26.00 -9.25
CA GLN A 76 -28.27 25.00 -8.33
C GLN A 76 -26.98 24.37 -8.87
N THR A 77 -26.87 24.13 -10.19
CA THR A 77 -25.63 23.62 -10.78
C THR A 77 -24.49 24.64 -10.69
N ARG A 78 -24.76 25.93 -10.90
CA ARG A 78 -23.78 27.02 -10.66
C ARG A 78 -23.32 27.04 -9.21
N ALA A 79 -24.24 26.91 -8.26
CA ALA A 79 -23.92 26.85 -6.84
C ALA A 79 -23.06 25.61 -6.51
N LEU A 80 -23.36 24.45 -7.10
CA LEU A 80 -22.56 23.24 -6.96
C LEU A 80 -21.14 23.40 -7.53
N THR A 81 -20.99 24.00 -8.72
CA THR A 81 -19.67 24.31 -9.30
C THR A 81 -18.81 25.16 -8.35
N LEU A 82 -19.39 26.20 -7.74
CA LEU A 82 -18.67 27.00 -6.74
C LEU A 82 -18.34 26.17 -5.49
N TRP A 83 -19.27 25.33 -5.02
CA TRP A 83 -19.02 24.48 -3.86
C TRP A 83 -17.88 23.48 -4.08
N ILE A 84 -17.79 22.89 -5.28
CA ILE A 84 -16.67 22.01 -5.66
C ILE A 84 -15.34 22.76 -5.59
N ALA A 85 -15.30 24.01 -6.07
CA ALA A 85 -14.09 24.84 -5.97
C ALA A 85 -13.70 25.12 -4.51
N LEU A 86 -14.68 25.37 -3.64
CA LEU A 86 -14.45 25.55 -2.20
C LEU A 86 -13.93 24.27 -1.56
N LEU A 87 -14.47 23.10 -1.93
CA LEU A 87 -13.99 21.81 -1.44
C LEU A 87 -12.54 21.58 -1.85
N GLU A 88 -12.20 21.77 -3.13
CA GLU A 88 -10.84 21.60 -3.64
C GLU A 88 -9.85 22.51 -2.92
N GLN A 89 -10.21 23.79 -2.73
CA GLN A 89 -9.37 24.74 -2.01
C GLN A 89 -9.17 24.35 -0.54
N GLU A 90 -10.23 23.95 0.16
CA GLU A 90 -10.15 23.55 1.57
C GLU A 90 -9.38 22.24 1.74
N LEU A 91 -9.54 21.28 0.84
CA LEU A 91 -8.74 20.04 0.78
C LEU A 91 -7.25 20.36 0.61
N LYS A 92 -6.89 21.17 -0.39
CA LYS A 92 -5.49 21.56 -0.61
C LYS A 92 -4.87 22.32 0.55
N ARG A 93 -5.67 23.15 1.22
CA ARG A 93 -5.25 23.92 2.39
C ARG A 93 -5.03 23.04 3.63
N LYS A 94 -5.85 22.00 3.82
CA LYS A 94 -5.85 21.16 5.03
C LYS A 94 -4.99 19.90 4.90
N VAL A 95 -5.10 19.20 3.78
CA VAL A 95 -4.45 17.90 3.52
C VAL A 95 -3.12 18.10 2.81
N GLY A 96 -3.11 18.92 1.75
CA GLY A 96 -1.89 19.26 1.00
C GLY A 96 -2.13 19.36 -0.50
N SER A 97 -1.10 19.74 -1.25
CA SER A 97 -1.19 19.96 -2.70
C SER A 97 -1.59 18.72 -3.51
N HIS A 98 -1.40 17.52 -2.95
CA HIS A 98 -1.77 16.23 -3.54
C HIS A 98 -3.26 15.87 -3.39
N ALA A 99 -4.03 16.62 -2.59
CA ALA A 99 -5.41 16.30 -2.34
C ALA A 99 -6.30 16.45 -3.59
N GLU A 100 -7.32 15.60 -3.73
CA GLU A 100 -8.15 15.50 -4.91
C GLU A 100 -9.66 15.62 -4.63
N ALA A 101 -10.34 16.40 -5.47
CA ALA A 101 -11.78 16.34 -5.64
C ALA A 101 -12.07 15.79 -7.04
N MET A 102 -12.65 14.59 -7.14
CA MET A 102 -12.92 13.94 -8.43
C MET A 102 -14.41 14.04 -8.76
N TRP A 103 -14.76 14.59 -9.92
CA TRP A 103 -16.15 14.69 -10.36
C TRP A 103 -16.57 13.47 -11.17
N TYR A 104 -17.66 12.81 -10.77
CA TYR A 104 -18.30 11.77 -11.57
C TYR A 104 -19.31 12.35 -12.57
N ASP A 105 -19.27 11.88 -13.82
CA ASP A 105 -20.15 12.25 -14.93
C ASP A 105 -21.62 11.91 -14.66
N SER A 106 -22.31 12.75 -13.90
CA SER A 106 -23.65 12.51 -13.37
C SER A 106 -24.65 13.54 -13.87
N VAL A 107 -24.85 14.62 -13.11
CA VAL A 107 -25.74 15.72 -13.49
C VAL A 107 -25.09 16.63 -14.54
N ILE A 108 -25.91 17.13 -15.47
CA ILE A 108 -25.48 18.10 -16.49
C ILE A 108 -25.87 19.52 -16.11
N VAL A 109 -25.40 20.51 -16.87
CA VAL A 109 -25.52 21.96 -16.60
C VAL A 109 -26.94 22.46 -16.27
N ASN A 110 -27.99 21.78 -16.73
CA ASN A 110 -29.38 22.14 -16.44
C ASN A 110 -29.98 21.42 -15.21
N GLY A 111 -29.18 20.64 -14.48
CA GLY A 111 -29.57 19.91 -13.28
C GLY A 111 -30.14 18.51 -13.54
N GLN A 112 -30.31 18.09 -14.80
CA GLN A 112 -30.77 16.74 -15.11
C GLN A 112 -29.69 15.71 -14.80
N LEU A 113 -30.06 14.60 -14.16
CA LEU A 113 -29.21 13.43 -14.06
C LEU A 113 -29.13 12.77 -15.45
N ARG A 114 -27.97 12.91 -16.11
CA ARG A 114 -27.76 12.40 -17.46
C ARG A 114 -26.27 12.20 -17.72
N TRP A 115 -25.79 10.98 -17.49
CA TRP A 115 -24.43 10.59 -17.84
C TRP A 115 -24.17 10.86 -19.33
N GLN A 116 -23.01 11.44 -19.63
CA GLN A 116 -22.61 11.75 -21.01
C GLN A 116 -21.64 10.71 -21.58
N ASP A 117 -21.13 9.83 -20.73
CA ASP A 117 -20.11 8.81 -21.01
C ASP A 117 -18.79 9.40 -21.53
N ARG A 118 -18.62 10.72 -21.47
CA ARG A 118 -17.45 11.47 -21.95
C ARG A 118 -17.44 12.89 -21.40
N LEU A 119 -16.27 13.53 -21.42
CA LEU A 119 -16.19 14.98 -21.18
C LEU A 119 -16.77 15.75 -22.37
N ASN A 120 -17.63 16.73 -22.11
CA ASN A 120 -18.13 17.68 -23.10
C ASN A 120 -18.65 18.99 -22.45
N SER A 121 -19.25 19.87 -23.24
CA SER A 121 -19.67 21.20 -22.77
C SER A 121 -20.75 21.20 -21.68
N VAL A 122 -21.59 20.16 -21.58
CA VAL A 122 -22.69 20.14 -20.61
C VAL A 122 -22.28 19.60 -19.23
N ASN A 123 -21.11 18.95 -19.10
CA ASN A 123 -20.53 18.54 -17.82
C ASN A 123 -19.20 19.26 -17.49
N LEU A 124 -18.61 20.00 -18.44
CA LEU A 124 -17.41 20.80 -18.22
C LEU A 124 -17.47 21.72 -16.99
N PRO A 125 -18.58 22.42 -16.67
CA PRO A 125 -18.63 23.32 -15.52
C PRO A 125 -18.31 22.65 -14.16
N PHE A 126 -18.51 21.34 -14.03
CA PHE A 126 -18.19 20.60 -12.80
C PHE A 126 -16.73 20.09 -12.79
N PHE A 127 -16.17 19.80 -13.96
CA PHE A 127 -14.77 19.38 -14.08
C PHE A 127 -13.79 20.53 -13.86
N LEU A 128 -14.09 21.74 -14.33
CA LEU A 128 -13.18 22.88 -14.21
C LEU A 128 -12.68 23.15 -12.78
N PRO A 129 -13.55 23.22 -11.75
CA PRO A 129 -13.10 23.38 -10.36
C PRO A 129 -12.59 22.08 -9.70
N SER A 130 -12.89 20.92 -10.27
CA SER A 130 -12.47 19.62 -9.72
C SER A 130 -11.00 19.35 -9.98
N THR A 131 -10.42 18.39 -9.27
CA THR A 131 -9.12 17.84 -9.61
C THR A 131 -9.17 17.03 -10.90
N SER A 132 -10.05 16.04 -10.93
CA SER A 132 -10.16 15.07 -12.02
C SER A 132 -11.61 14.84 -12.42
N PHE A 133 -11.82 14.23 -13.58
CA PHE A 133 -13.11 13.84 -14.12
C PHE A 133 -13.16 12.32 -14.24
N LEU A 134 -14.25 11.72 -13.80
CA LEU A 134 -14.53 10.29 -13.95
C LEU A 134 -15.75 10.14 -14.88
N SER A 135 -15.58 9.55 -16.05
CA SER A 135 -16.70 9.28 -16.96
C SER A 135 -17.55 8.12 -16.46
N ASN A 136 -18.84 8.10 -16.80
CA ASN A 136 -19.61 6.87 -16.71
C ASN A 136 -19.02 5.78 -17.64
N TYR A 137 -19.43 4.53 -17.47
CA TYR A 137 -18.79 3.35 -18.05
C TYR A 137 -19.54 2.73 -19.25
N THR A 138 -20.60 3.36 -19.74
CA THR A 138 -21.43 2.86 -20.86
C THR A 138 -21.09 3.51 -22.21
N TRP A 139 -19.87 4.03 -22.39
CA TRP A 139 -19.43 4.63 -23.64
C TRP A 139 -19.26 3.60 -24.78
N PRO A 140 -19.40 4.04 -26.05
CA PRO A 140 -18.89 3.34 -27.23
C PRO A 140 -17.40 3.65 -27.45
N ASN A 141 -16.68 2.76 -28.16
CA ASN A 141 -15.22 2.81 -28.31
C ASN A 141 -14.61 4.12 -28.86
N THR A 142 -15.40 5.01 -29.47
CA THR A 142 -14.92 6.32 -29.97
C THR A 142 -14.84 7.39 -28.89
N TYR A 143 -15.59 7.27 -27.79
CA TYR A 143 -15.75 8.34 -26.80
C TYR A 143 -14.49 8.69 -25.99
N PRO A 144 -13.58 7.75 -25.65
CA PRO A 144 -12.31 8.12 -25.02
C PRO A 144 -11.54 9.14 -25.88
N SER A 145 -11.36 8.84 -27.17
CA SER A 145 -10.69 9.75 -28.12
C SER A 145 -11.42 11.09 -28.30
N MET A 146 -12.77 11.09 -28.22
CA MET A 146 -13.56 12.32 -28.29
C MET A 146 -13.37 13.18 -27.03
N SER A 147 -13.28 12.57 -25.83
CA SER A 147 -12.98 13.27 -24.58
C SER A 147 -11.61 13.95 -24.65
N ALA A 148 -10.60 13.21 -25.13
CA ALA A 148 -9.25 13.73 -25.31
C ALA A 148 -9.23 14.94 -26.25
N ARG A 149 -9.85 14.81 -27.44
CA ARG A 149 -9.96 15.92 -28.41
C ARG A 149 -10.71 17.11 -27.85
N TYR A 150 -11.78 16.88 -27.09
CA TYR A 150 -12.54 17.96 -26.47
C TYR A 150 -11.68 18.74 -25.48
N LEU A 151 -10.97 18.06 -24.57
CA LEU A 151 -10.07 18.72 -23.61
C LEU A 151 -8.96 19.52 -24.29
N LEU A 152 -8.32 18.93 -25.31
CA LEU A 152 -7.26 19.59 -26.08
C LEU A 152 -7.75 20.78 -26.90
N SER A 153 -9.05 20.86 -27.19
CA SER A 153 -9.65 22.00 -27.90
C SER A 153 -9.95 23.20 -27.00
N LEU A 154 -9.86 23.05 -25.67
CA LEU A 154 -10.11 24.14 -24.72
C LEU A 154 -8.92 25.11 -24.68
N ASP A 155 -9.22 26.40 -24.58
CA ASP A 155 -8.21 27.41 -24.31
C ASP A 155 -7.75 27.33 -22.85
N GLN A 156 -6.63 26.64 -22.63
CA GLN A 156 -6.03 26.41 -21.32
C GLN A 156 -5.72 27.72 -20.57
N SER A 157 -5.52 28.85 -21.27
CA SER A 157 -5.21 30.15 -20.64
C SER A 157 -6.41 30.75 -19.90
N THR A 158 -7.62 30.28 -20.21
CA THR A 158 -8.87 30.75 -19.60
C THR A 158 -9.35 29.88 -18.44
N LEU A 159 -8.69 28.75 -18.20
CA LEU A 159 -9.10 27.79 -17.17
C LEU A 159 -8.58 28.22 -15.80
N PRO A 160 -9.29 27.90 -14.70
CA PRO A 160 -8.82 28.19 -13.33
C PRO A 160 -7.46 27.55 -13.01
N ARG A 161 -7.14 26.46 -13.70
CA ARG A 161 -5.88 25.72 -13.64
C ARG A 161 -5.69 24.90 -14.93
N PRO A 162 -4.44 24.60 -15.32
CA PRO A 162 -4.18 23.68 -16.43
C PRO A 162 -4.88 22.34 -16.22
N LYS A 163 -5.37 21.75 -17.31
CA LYS A 163 -5.98 20.42 -17.32
C LYS A 163 -5.23 19.51 -18.27
N HIS A 164 -4.96 18.28 -17.82
CA HIS A 164 -4.20 17.28 -18.55
C HIS A 164 -5.09 16.10 -18.94
N LEU A 165 -4.69 15.34 -19.98
CA LEU A 165 -5.42 14.14 -20.38
C LEU A 165 -5.48 13.10 -19.25
N SER A 166 -4.44 13.05 -18.41
CA SER A 166 -4.38 12.22 -17.20
C SER A 166 -5.40 12.61 -16.13
N ASP A 167 -6.01 13.79 -16.21
CA ASP A 167 -7.11 14.19 -15.32
C ASP A 167 -8.44 13.54 -15.71
N LEU A 168 -8.51 12.87 -16.87
CA LEU A 168 -9.72 12.21 -17.38
C LEU A 168 -9.62 10.70 -17.12
N TYR A 169 -10.32 10.24 -16.09
CA TYR A 169 -10.51 8.84 -15.75
C TYR A 169 -11.72 8.29 -16.50
N ILE A 170 -11.48 7.43 -17.49
CA ILE A 170 -12.55 6.82 -18.27
C ILE A 170 -13.01 5.54 -17.57
N GLY A 171 -14.30 5.48 -17.24
CA GLY A 171 -14.88 4.40 -16.43
C GLY A 171 -14.97 3.07 -17.17
N VAL A 172 -14.62 1.98 -16.49
CA VAL A 172 -14.78 0.59 -16.94
C VAL A 172 -15.47 -0.18 -15.81
N ASP A 173 -16.66 -0.72 -16.07
CA ASP A 173 -17.34 -1.57 -15.09
C ASP A 173 -16.85 -3.01 -15.24
N VAL A 174 -16.15 -3.49 -14.22
CA VAL A 174 -15.57 -4.84 -14.18
C VAL A 174 -16.69 -5.90 -14.11
N TRP A 175 -17.91 -5.54 -13.69
CA TRP A 175 -19.06 -6.45 -13.82
C TRP A 175 -19.64 -6.52 -15.25
N GLY A 176 -19.24 -5.60 -16.14
CA GLY A 176 -19.64 -5.62 -17.54
C GLY A 176 -21.05 -5.10 -17.82
N ARG A 177 -21.69 -4.36 -16.90
CA ARG A 177 -23.06 -3.84 -17.09
C ARG A 177 -23.08 -2.70 -18.10
N GLY A 178 -23.10 -3.08 -19.38
CA GLY A 178 -23.06 -2.14 -20.50
C GLY A 178 -21.67 -1.57 -20.78
N SER A 179 -20.61 -2.09 -20.15
CA SER A 179 -19.24 -1.68 -20.46
C SER A 179 -18.71 -2.39 -21.71
N HIS A 180 -17.90 -1.69 -22.50
CA HIS A 180 -17.28 -2.27 -23.69
C HIS A 180 -16.38 -3.45 -23.29
N GLY A 181 -16.47 -4.58 -24.00
CA GLY A 181 -15.70 -5.77 -23.68
C GLY A 181 -16.31 -6.72 -22.63
N GLY A 182 -17.37 -6.31 -21.93
CA GLY A 182 -18.14 -7.18 -21.04
C GLY A 182 -17.59 -7.38 -19.62
N GLY A 183 -16.64 -6.54 -19.17
CA GLY A 183 -16.07 -6.64 -17.82
C GLY A 183 -15.21 -7.88 -17.60
N GLY A 184 -14.84 -8.16 -16.34
CA GLY A 184 -14.01 -9.29 -15.94
C GLY A 184 -12.71 -9.35 -16.72
N PHE A 185 -12.36 -10.53 -17.24
CA PHE A 185 -11.25 -10.71 -18.17
C PHE A 185 -11.45 -10.03 -19.53
N GLY A 186 -12.62 -9.48 -19.84
CA GLY A 186 -12.89 -8.66 -21.01
C GLY A 186 -12.55 -7.18 -20.83
N SER A 187 -12.25 -6.72 -19.61
CA SER A 187 -11.98 -5.30 -19.30
C SER A 187 -10.83 -4.70 -20.12
N TYR A 188 -9.81 -5.50 -20.49
CA TYR A 188 -8.69 -5.05 -21.32
C TYR A 188 -9.12 -4.49 -22.68
N LYS A 189 -10.27 -4.93 -23.22
CA LYS A 189 -10.82 -4.44 -24.49
C LYS A 189 -11.25 -2.98 -24.36
N ALA A 190 -11.87 -2.61 -23.24
CA ALA A 190 -12.18 -1.22 -22.94
C ALA A 190 -10.90 -0.40 -22.71
N ILE A 191 -9.97 -0.91 -21.90
CA ILE A 191 -8.72 -0.19 -21.58
C ILE A 191 -7.90 0.08 -22.85
N SER A 192 -7.94 -0.85 -23.83
CA SER A 192 -7.29 -0.67 -25.13
C SER A 192 -7.83 0.50 -25.95
N HIS A 193 -9.06 0.96 -25.71
CA HIS A 193 -9.64 2.17 -26.33
C HIS A 193 -9.42 3.43 -25.50
N ILE A 194 -9.27 3.31 -24.18
CA ILE A 194 -8.84 4.41 -23.32
C ILE A 194 -7.39 4.77 -23.65
N ASP A 195 -6.58 3.76 -23.92
CA ASP A 195 -5.20 3.86 -24.40
C ASP A 195 -4.32 4.78 -23.52
N PRO A 196 -4.05 4.36 -22.27
CA PRO A 196 -3.31 5.20 -21.32
C PRO A 196 -1.91 5.59 -21.80
N GLU A 197 -1.25 4.72 -22.57
CA GLU A 197 0.11 4.93 -23.06
C GLU A 197 0.15 5.96 -24.20
N PHE A 198 -0.71 5.81 -25.22
CA PHE A 198 -0.64 6.67 -26.41
C PHE A 198 -1.56 7.90 -26.33
N LEU A 199 -2.78 7.77 -25.80
CA LEU A 199 -3.67 8.91 -25.60
C LEU A 199 -3.37 9.67 -24.31
N GLY A 200 -2.73 9.05 -23.32
CA GLY A 200 -2.46 9.69 -22.03
C GLY A 200 -3.70 9.88 -21.15
N LEU A 201 -4.78 9.13 -21.42
CA LEU A 201 -6.00 9.12 -20.60
C LEU A 201 -5.83 8.17 -19.39
N SER A 202 -6.57 8.43 -18.33
CA SER A 202 -6.61 7.57 -17.14
C SER A 202 -7.78 6.58 -17.20
N VAL A 203 -7.68 5.49 -16.43
CA VAL A 203 -8.72 4.46 -16.34
C VAL A 203 -9.32 4.46 -14.93
N ALA A 204 -10.64 4.39 -14.81
CA ALA A 204 -11.32 4.11 -13.55
C ALA A 204 -11.99 2.74 -13.62
N LEU A 205 -11.53 1.79 -12.80
CA LEU A 205 -12.15 0.47 -12.66
C LEU A 205 -13.25 0.53 -11.60
N PHE A 206 -14.48 0.21 -11.99
CA PHE A 206 -15.63 0.14 -11.09
C PHE A 206 -15.97 -1.33 -10.77
N GLY A 207 -16.13 -1.65 -9.49
CA GLY A 207 -16.53 -2.98 -9.04
C GLY A 207 -15.40 -4.02 -9.09
N GLN A 208 -14.18 -3.64 -8.75
CA GLN A 208 -13.00 -4.51 -8.78
C GLN A 208 -13.07 -5.71 -7.82
N ALA A 209 -13.95 -5.66 -6.80
CA ALA A 209 -14.24 -6.82 -5.94
C ALA A 209 -14.88 -8.00 -6.70
N TRP A 210 -15.22 -7.83 -7.98
CA TRP A 210 -15.73 -8.86 -8.88
C TRP A 210 -15.00 -10.20 -8.77
N THR A 211 -13.68 -10.22 -8.65
CA THR A 211 -12.91 -11.47 -8.55
C THR A 211 -13.25 -12.29 -7.32
N TRP A 212 -13.66 -11.65 -6.23
CA TRP A 212 -14.18 -12.32 -5.04
C TRP A 212 -15.68 -12.57 -5.17
N GLU A 213 -16.46 -11.52 -5.41
CA GLU A 213 -17.92 -11.54 -5.35
C GLU A 213 -18.58 -12.45 -6.40
N SER A 214 -17.94 -12.66 -7.56
CA SER A 214 -18.48 -13.53 -8.62
C SER A 214 -18.31 -15.03 -8.36
N GLU A 215 -17.46 -15.40 -7.39
CA GLU A 215 -17.05 -16.79 -7.15
C GLU A 215 -17.28 -17.24 -5.70
N GLN A 216 -17.51 -16.31 -4.75
CA GLN A 216 -17.51 -16.57 -3.29
C GLN A 216 -18.42 -17.71 -2.81
N ASP A 217 -19.56 -17.93 -3.47
CA ASP A 217 -20.54 -18.95 -3.08
C ASP A 217 -20.32 -20.32 -3.77
N LYS A 218 -19.29 -20.44 -4.62
CA LYS A 218 -19.02 -21.68 -5.37
C LYS A 218 -18.23 -22.69 -4.52
N PRO A 219 -18.50 -24.01 -4.65
CA PRO A 219 -17.73 -25.04 -3.95
C PRO A 219 -16.24 -24.98 -4.28
N GLY A 220 -15.39 -25.11 -3.26
CA GLY A 220 -13.93 -25.08 -3.41
C GLY A 220 -13.33 -23.68 -3.52
N TRP A 221 -14.14 -22.62 -3.40
CA TRP A 221 -13.62 -21.27 -3.30
C TRP A 221 -12.90 -21.05 -1.97
N SER A 222 -11.67 -20.58 -2.03
CA SER A 222 -10.78 -20.34 -0.91
C SER A 222 -9.94 -19.10 -1.17
N TRP A 223 -9.25 -18.60 -0.15
CA TRP A 223 -8.29 -17.51 -0.33
C TRP A 223 -7.26 -17.82 -1.44
N LYS A 224 -6.76 -19.06 -1.51
CA LYS A 224 -5.77 -19.47 -2.52
C LYS A 224 -6.33 -19.44 -3.94
N THR A 225 -7.56 -19.90 -4.14
CA THR A 225 -8.20 -19.88 -5.48
C THR A 225 -8.56 -18.46 -5.88
N TRP A 226 -9.07 -17.64 -4.94
CA TRP A 226 -9.29 -16.22 -5.17
C TRP A 226 -8.00 -15.49 -5.53
N TRP A 227 -6.92 -15.72 -4.79
CA TRP A 227 -5.63 -15.07 -5.05
C TRP A 227 -5.07 -15.41 -6.44
N ALA A 228 -5.23 -16.65 -6.89
CA ALA A 228 -4.88 -17.03 -8.25
C ALA A 228 -5.76 -16.33 -9.30
N TYR A 229 -7.06 -16.15 -9.02
CA TYR A 229 -8.01 -15.48 -9.90
C TYR A 229 -7.77 -13.97 -10.00
N GLU A 230 -7.55 -13.31 -8.85
CA GLU A 230 -7.18 -11.90 -8.72
C GLU A 230 -5.90 -11.60 -9.50
N ARG A 231 -4.83 -12.36 -9.24
CA ARG A 231 -3.57 -12.18 -9.98
C ARG A 231 -3.73 -12.42 -11.48
N LYS A 232 -4.58 -13.36 -11.90
CA LYS A 232 -4.80 -13.59 -13.34
C LYS A 232 -5.39 -12.35 -14.02
N LEU A 233 -6.32 -11.65 -13.37
CA LEU A 233 -6.91 -10.42 -13.89
C LEU A 233 -5.88 -9.29 -13.98
N TRP A 234 -5.15 -9.06 -12.89
CA TRP A 234 -4.26 -7.90 -12.77
C TRP A 234 -2.90 -8.10 -13.44
N LEU A 235 -2.27 -9.25 -13.22
CA LEU A 235 -0.88 -9.53 -13.55
C LEU A 235 -0.73 -10.59 -14.66
N GLY A 236 -1.76 -11.41 -14.87
CA GLY A 236 -1.78 -12.49 -15.85
C GLY A 236 -1.49 -13.87 -15.25
N PRO A 237 -1.61 -14.93 -16.06
CA PRO A 237 -1.44 -16.30 -15.59
C PRO A 237 0.02 -16.62 -15.21
N PRO A 238 0.26 -17.55 -14.26
CA PRO A 238 1.61 -17.97 -13.90
C PRO A 238 2.33 -18.64 -15.08
N ASN A 239 1.61 -19.34 -15.96
CA ASN A 239 2.15 -19.83 -17.21
C ASN A 239 1.86 -18.82 -18.34
N LYS A 240 2.91 -18.25 -18.95
CA LYS A 240 2.77 -17.27 -20.04
C LYS A 240 2.05 -17.84 -21.27
N ALA A 241 2.11 -19.15 -21.49
CA ALA A 241 1.44 -19.82 -22.61
C ALA A 241 -0.02 -20.20 -22.31
N GLU A 242 -0.52 -19.96 -21.09
CA GLU A 242 -1.91 -20.24 -20.73
C GLU A 242 -2.86 -19.34 -21.54
N HIS A 243 -3.83 -19.96 -22.21
CA HIS A 243 -4.94 -19.25 -22.82
C HIS A 243 -5.96 -18.85 -21.74
N VAL A 244 -6.11 -17.55 -21.51
CA VAL A 244 -7.15 -17.02 -20.62
C VAL A 244 -8.44 -16.88 -21.41
N GLU A 245 -9.46 -17.64 -21.02
CA GLU A 245 -10.78 -17.57 -21.63
C GLU A 245 -11.44 -16.22 -21.29
N VAL A 246 -11.84 -15.49 -22.33
CA VAL A 246 -12.59 -14.24 -22.22
C VAL A 246 -13.99 -14.51 -22.75
N PRO A 247 -15.03 -14.53 -21.88
CA PRO A 247 -16.40 -14.75 -22.32
C PRO A 247 -16.83 -13.80 -23.45
N PRO A 248 -17.64 -14.25 -24.41
CA PRO A 248 -18.22 -13.36 -25.41
C PRO A 248 -19.13 -12.34 -24.71
N TYR A 249 -19.14 -11.10 -25.21
CA TYR A 249 -20.02 -10.05 -24.70
C TYR A 249 -21.01 -9.60 -25.76
N GLY A 250 -22.21 -9.22 -25.31
CA GLY A 250 -23.22 -8.64 -26.18
C GLY A 250 -22.80 -7.23 -26.62
N ARG A 251 -22.68 -7.00 -27.93
CA ARG A 251 -22.48 -5.67 -28.48
C ARG A 251 -23.75 -4.84 -28.32
N LYS A 252 -23.59 -3.53 -28.10
CA LYS A 252 -24.74 -2.62 -28.11
C LYS A 252 -25.32 -2.53 -29.53
N GLU A 253 -26.62 -2.26 -29.60
CA GLU A 253 -27.29 -2.07 -30.89
C GLU A 253 -26.62 -0.94 -31.68
N GLY A 254 -26.24 -1.22 -32.93
CA GLY A 254 -25.54 -0.26 -33.80
C GLY A 254 -24.03 -0.14 -33.59
N GLU A 255 -23.43 -0.86 -32.63
CA GLU A 255 -21.98 -0.83 -32.42
C GLU A 255 -21.25 -1.70 -33.48
N PRO A 256 -20.25 -1.13 -34.20
CA PRO A 256 -19.50 -1.89 -35.20
C PRO A 256 -18.73 -3.05 -34.54
N PRO A 257 -18.40 -4.12 -35.30
CA PRO A 257 -17.48 -5.14 -34.82
C PRO A 257 -16.15 -4.49 -34.40
N CYS A 258 -15.63 -4.90 -33.25
CA CYS A 258 -14.33 -4.47 -32.77
C CYS A 258 -13.53 -5.72 -32.41
N GLU A 259 -12.48 -5.98 -33.17
CA GLU A 259 -11.60 -7.12 -32.96
C GLU A 259 -10.53 -6.76 -31.95
N HIS A 260 -10.28 -7.68 -31.01
CA HIS A 260 -9.27 -7.56 -29.99
C HIS A 260 -8.40 -8.82 -30.02
N GLY A 261 -7.11 -8.65 -29.70
CA GLY A 261 -6.19 -9.77 -29.55
C GLY A 261 -6.48 -10.64 -28.32
N PRO A 262 -5.57 -11.57 -27.97
CA PRO A 262 -5.69 -12.37 -26.76
C PRO A 262 -5.78 -11.48 -25.50
N PHE A 263 -6.21 -12.08 -24.40
CA PHE A 263 -6.28 -11.42 -23.09
C PHE A 263 -4.96 -10.69 -22.75
N ARG A 264 -5.10 -9.46 -22.27
CA ARG A 264 -4.02 -8.67 -21.67
C ARG A 264 -4.34 -8.38 -20.21
N PRO A 265 -3.44 -8.67 -19.26
CA PRO A 265 -3.59 -8.27 -17.87
C PRO A 265 -3.75 -6.76 -17.71
N ILE A 266 -4.43 -6.31 -16.66
CA ILE A 266 -4.63 -4.87 -16.40
C ILE A 266 -3.29 -4.12 -16.26
N ALA A 267 -2.29 -4.72 -15.62
CA ALA A 267 -0.98 -4.10 -15.42
C ALA A 267 -0.22 -3.80 -16.73
N ASP A 268 -0.50 -4.53 -17.82
CA ASP A 268 0.16 -4.32 -19.12
C ASP A 268 -0.20 -2.99 -19.79
N PHE A 269 -1.16 -2.24 -19.24
CA PHE A 269 -1.59 -0.94 -19.77
C PHE A 269 -0.98 0.26 -19.03
N PHE A 270 -0.21 0.03 -17.96
CA PHE A 270 0.31 1.10 -17.12
C PHE A 270 1.82 0.94 -16.89
N PRO A 271 2.58 2.05 -16.90
CA PRO A 271 3.97 1.99 -16.50
C PRO A 271 4.08 1.63 -15.01
N ARG A 272 5.09 0.83 -14.67
CA ARG A 272 5.40 0.51 -13.28
C ARG A 272 5.97 1.74 -12.59
N LEU A 273 5.36 2.13 -11.48
CA LEU A 273 5.88 3.15 -10.59
C LEU A 273 6.40 2.48 -9.31
N PRO A 274 7.58 2.89 -8.80
CA PRO A 274 8.09 2.40 -7.55
C PRO A 274 7.28 2.96 -6.37
N PRO A 275 7.39 2.36 -5.17
CA PRO A 275 6.93 2.99 -3.94
C PRO A 275 7.65 4.33 -3.71
N PRO A 276 7.17 5.17 -2.75
CA PRO A 276 7.89 6.36 -2.32
C PRO A 276 9.36 6.06 -2.03
N ASN A 277 10.21 7.03 -2.36
CA ASN A 277 11.65 6.89 -2.20
C ASN A 277 12.03 6.56 -0.74
N PRO A 278 12.85 5.51 -0.49
CA PRO A 278 13.35 5.14 0.84
C PRO A 278 14.07 6.24 1.63
N ALA A 279 14.52 7.31 0.97
CA ALA A 279 15.11 8.48 1.62
C ALA A 279 14.08 9.48 2.17
N VAL A 280 12.81 9.33 1.78
CA VAL A 280 11.68 10.12 2.30
C VAL A 280 10.85 9.28 3.27
N LEU A 281 10.53 8.05 2.89
CA LEU A 281 9.79 7.10 3.70
C LEU A 281 10.49 5.74 3.62
N PRO A 282 10.97 5.15 4.74
CA PRO A 282 11.54 3.81 4.74
C PRO A 282 10.63 2.81 4.01
N PHE A 283 11.21 2.03 3.11
CA PHE A 283 10.51 0.92 2.51
C PHE A 283 10.64 -0.29 3.44
N PHE A 284 9.53 -0.87 3.85
CA PHE A 284 9.52 -2.11 4.63
C PHE A 284 8.38 -3.01 4.18
N THR A 285 8.68 -4.29 3.99
CA THR A 285 7.67 -5.30 3.68
C THR A 285 7.97 -6.63 4.37
N THR A 286 6.91 -7.31 4.79
CA THR A 286 6.92 -8.72 5.20
C THR A 286 6.16 -9.59 4.19
N PHE A 287 5.92 -9.07 2.99
CA PHE A 287 5.16 -9.74 1.92
C PHE A 287 3.76 -10.18 2.38
N SER A 288 3.13 -9.34 3.20
CA SER A 288 1.86 -9.63 3.84
C SER A 288 0.70 -9.12 2.99
N PRO A 289 -0.29 -9.98 2.64
CA PRO A 289 -1.52 -9.55 2.01
C PRO A 289 -2.53 -8.94 3.00
N GLY A 290 -2.15 -8.76 4.28
CA GLY A 290 -3.06 -8.30 5.33
C GLY A 290 -4.01 -9.39 5.85
N VAL A 291 -3.70 -10.66 5.58
CA VAL A 291 -4.44 -11.82 6.09
C VAL A 291 -3.48 -12.96 6.40
N GLY A 292 -3.90 -13.92 7.22
CA GLY A 292 -3.11 -15.11 7.49
C GLY A 292 -3.79 -16.12 8.42
N TRP A 293 -3.08 -17.22 8.69
CA TRP A 293 -3.50 -18.29 9.61
C TRP A 293 -2.69 -18.31 10.91
N ALA A 294 -1.55 -17.62 10.91
CA ALA A 294 -0.65 -17.53 12.04
C ALA A 294 -0.04 -16.14 12.12
N TRP A 295 0.59 -15.83 13.24
CA TRP A 295 1.43 -14.64 13.41
C TRP A 295 2.81 -15.07 13.89
N PHE A 296 3.85 -14.47 13.29
CA PHE A 296 5.24 -14.78 13.57
C PHE A 296 5.97 -13.55 14.08
N VAL A 297 6.84 -13.77 15.06
CA VAL A 297 7.77 -12.77 15.59
C VAL A 297 9.15 -13.41 15.63
N ARG A 298 10.09 -12.87 14.84
CA ARG A 298 11.45 -13.41 14.66
C ARG A 298 11.44 -14.91 14.32
N GLY A 299 10.64 -15.30 13.33
CA GLY A 299 10.52 -16.69 12.90
C GLY A 299 9.75 -17.61 13.86
N THR A 300 9.33 -17.11 15.03
CA THR A 300 8.59 -17.89 16.03
C THR A 300 7.11 -17.68 15.86
N LYS A 301 6.35 -18.77 15.73
CA LYS A 301 4.88 -18.76 15.65
C LYS A 301 4.28 -18.43 17.03
N VAL A 302 3.75 -17.22 17.20
CA VAL A 302 3.18 -16.73 18.47
C VAL A 302 1.66 -16.79 18.50
N PHE A 303 1.01 -16.91 17.36
CA PHE A 303 -0.45 -17.02 17.23
C PHE A 303 -0.83 -17.97 16.10
N VAL A 304 -1.96 -18.66 16.26
CA VAL A 304 -2.59 -19.53 15.26
C VAL A 304 -4.10 -19.32 15.30
N SER A 305 -4.73 -19.23 14.14
CA SER A 305 -6.18 -19.16 13.98
C SER A 305 -6.65 -20.24 13.00
N GLU A 306 -7.65 -21.02 13.40
CA GLU A 306 -8.30 -22.01 12.52
C GLU A 306 -9.19 -21.35 11.47
N THR A 307 -9.71 -20.15 11.75
CA THR A 307 -10.61 -19.41 10.85
C THR A 307 -9.91 -18.26 10.14
N GLY A 308 -8.60 -18.10 10.36
CA GLY A 308 -7.78 -17.02 9.83
C GLY A 308 -7.95 -15.71 10.58
N TRP A 309 -7.19 -14.70 10.17
CA TRP A 309 -7.29 -13.31 10.61
C TRP A 309 -7.17 -12.37 9.41
N THR A 310 -7.67 -11.14 9.55
CA THR A 310 -7.57 -10.09 8.53
C THR A 310 -7.33 -8.75 9.21
N ASP A 311 -6.29 -8.05 8.75
CA ASP A 311 -5.98 -6.68 9.14
C ASP A 311 -5.23 -6.01 7.97
N VAL A 312 -5.94 -5.10 7.29
CA VAL A 312 -5.42 -4.40 6.09
C VAL A 312 -4.26 -3.45 6.44
N ASP A 313 -4.15 -3.01 7.70
CA ASP A 313 -2.98 -2.25 8.18
C ASP A 313 -1.68 -3.06 8.05
N LYS A 314 -1.79 -4.39 8.04
CA LYS A 314 -0.65 -5.30 7.86
C LYS A 314 -0.37 -5.64 6.42
N CYS A 315 -1.07 -5.05 5.46
CA CYS A 315 -0.80 -5.24 4.05
C CYS A 315 0.49 -4.49 3.66
N THR A 316 1.44 -5.22 3.08
CA THR A 316 2.70 -4.66 2.57
C THR A 316 2.93 -5.13 1.14
N SER A 317 3.92 -4.57 0.44
CA SER A 317 4.23 -5.02 -0.92
C SER A 317 4.55 -6.51 -0.96
N ILE A 318 3.89 -7.25 -1.86
CA ILE A 318 4.14 -8.68 -2.06
C ILE A 318 5.37 -8.97 -2.95
N GLY A 319 6.13 -7.95 -3.36
CA GLY A 319 7.23 -8.10 -4.32
C GLY A 319 6.73 -7.95 -5.75
N ASP A 320 6.67 -6.71 -6.22
CA ASP A 320 6.02 -6.37 -7.48
C ASP A 320 6.75 -6.89 -8.74
N LEU A 321 8.00 -7.34 -8.60
CA LEU A 321 8.82 -7.88 -9.70
C LEU A 321 8.80 -9.42 -9.77
N VAL A 322 8.29 -10.11 -8.75
CA VAL A 322 8.21 -11.59 -8.74
C VAL A 322 6.85 -12.12 -9.17
N PHE A 323 5.85 -11.25 -9.33
CA PHE A 323 4.51 -11.61 -9.77
C PHE A 323 4.19 -11.04 -11.16
N PRO A 324 3.47 -11.79 -12.02
CA PRO A 324 2.94 -13.13 -11.78
C PRO A 324 4.02 -14.22 -11.87
N ARG A 325 5.22 -13.86 -12.32
CA ARG A 325 6.33 -14.75 -12.66
C ARG A 325 7.65 -14.04 -12.31
N PRO A 326 8.56 -14.68 -11.57
CA PRO A 326 9.94 -14.20 -11.46
C PRO A 326 10.60 -14.09 -12.84
N THR A 327 11.37 -13.04 -13.04
CA THR A 327 12.22 -12.91 -14.23
C THR A 327 13.67 -13.02 -13.79
N LEU A 328 14.18 -14.25 -13.77
CA LEU A 328 15.56 -14.53 -13.44
C LEU A 328 16.50 -14.15 -14.60
N ALA A 329 17.73 -13.79 -14.26
CA ALA A 329 18.81 -13.62 -15.22
C ALA A 329 20.10 -14.26 -14.69
N TRP A 330 21.02 -14.64 -15.57
CA TRP A 330 22.36 -15.03 -15.15
C TRP A 330 23.11 -13.81 -14.59
N GLU A 331 23.78 -13.97 -13.45
CA GLU A 331 24.61 -12.90 -12.89
C GLU A 331 25.94 -12.74 -13.64
N ASN A 332 26.52 -13.88 -14.06
CA ASN A 332 27.89 -13.95 -14.57
C ASN A 332 27.98 -13.93 -16.12
N GLY A 333 27.05 -13.26 -16.79
CA GLY A 333 26.99 -13.16 -18.26
C GLY A 333 26.15 -14.25 -18.93
N ASP A 334 26.14 -14.23 -20.26
CA ASP A 334 25.34 -15.17 -21.06
C ASP A 334 25.91 -16.59 -20.99
N ARG A 335 25.03 -17.56 -20.71
CA ARG A 335 25.32 -18.99 -20.74
C ARG A 335 24.44 -19.66 -21.77
N ASP A 336 24.95 -20.71 -22.40
CA ASP A 336 24.16 -21.54 -23.33
C ASP A 336 23.05 -22.32 -22.61
N GLU A 337 23.24 -22.57 -21.31
CA GLU A 337 22.23 -23.17 -20.44
C GLU A 337 21.05 -22.21 -20.21
N PRO A 338 19.79 -22.69 -20.30
CA PRO A 338 18.64 -21.87 -19.93
C PRO A 338 18.70 -21.49 -18.45
N VAL A 339 18.37 -20.23 -18.14
CA VAL A 339 18.17 -19.78 -16.77
C VAL A 339 17.12 -20.68 -16.09
N PRO A 340 17.30 -21.07 -14.81
CA PRO A 340 16.33 -21.85 -14.06
C PRO A 340 14.91 -21.29 -14.16
N ALA A 341 13.91 -22.18 -14.17
CA ALA A 341 12.53 -21.76 -14.03
C ALA A 341 12.26 -21.39 -12.57
N ALA A 342 11.36 -20.43 -12.34
CA ALA A 342 10.94 -20.10 -10.97
C ALA A 342 9.45 -19.70 -10.91
N THR A 343 8.86 -19.95 -9.74
CA THR A 343 7.48 -19.58 -9.41
C THR A 343 7.42 -18.86 -8.07
N SER A 344 6.45 -17.95 -7.92
CA SER A 344 6.22 -17.19 -6.69
C SER A 344 4.90 -17.57 -6.05
N ASP A 345 4.90 -17.71 -4.73
CA ASP A 345 3.71 -17.82 -3.91
C ASP A 345 3.87 -17.06 -2.58
N ILE A 346 2.77 -16.84 -1.87
CA ILE A 346 2.79 -16.29 -0.51
C ILE A 346 2.61 -17.46 0.48
N SER A 347 3.62 -17.74 1.28
CA SER A 347 3.57 -18.77 2.32
C SER A 347 3.03 -18.17 3.61
N MET A 348 1.96 -18.76 4.16
CA MET A 348 1.41 -18.39 5.48
C MET A 348 1.80 -19.39 6.57
N ASP A 349 2.61 -20.41 6.23
CA ASP A 349 2.96 -21.50 7.13
C ASP A 349 4.26 -21.25 7.92
N ASP A 350 5.14 -20.41 7.36
CA ASP A 350 6.43 -20.01 7.93
C ASP A 350 6.77 -18.59 7.49
N ALA A 351 7.06 -17.70 8.44
CA ALA A 351 7.36 -16.30 8.19
C ALA A 351 8.34 -15.74 9.23
N TRP A 352 9.10 -14.71 8.86
CA TRP A 352 9.98 -14.02 9.79
C TRP A 352 9.21 -13.07 10.73
N LEU A 353 8.31 -12.25 10.15
CA LEU A 353 7.48 -11.29 10.87
C LEU A 353 6.08 -11.25 10.25
N GLY A 354 5.04 -11.11 11.09
CA GLY A 354 3.67 -10.97 10.61
C GLY A 354 3.05 -12.29 10.18
N GLY A 355 2.27 -12.27 9.09
CA GLY A 355 1.43 -13.40 8.65
C GLY A 355 2.02 -14.34 7.62
N SER A 356 3.04 -13.90 6.89
CA SER A 356 3.48 -14.59 5.69
C SER A 356 4.92 -14.26 5.29
N SER A 357 5.44 -15.04 4.35
CA SER A 357 6.68 -14.80 3.63
C SER A 357 6.45 -14.96 2.12
N LEU A 358 7.31 -14.36 1.31
CA LEU A 358 7.36 -14.61 -0.13
C LEU A 358 8.14 -15.91 -0.36
N LEU A 359 7.54 -16.89 -1.02
CA LEU A 359 8.19 -18.15 -1.38
C LEU A 359 8.51 -18.16 -2.87
N ILE A 360 9.80 -18.26 -3.20
CA ILE A 360 10.27 -18.50 -4.57
C ILE A 360 10.74 -19.94 -4.69
N SER A 361 10.10 -20.71 -5.56
CA SER A 361 10.50 -22.09 -5.87
C SER A 361 11.24 -22.09 -7.20
N PHE A 362 12.44 -22.67 -7.21
CA PHE A 362 13.31 -22.79 -8.36
C PHE A 362 13.29 -24.22 -8.87
N SER A 363 13.32 -24.36 -10.19
CA SER A 363 13.55 -25.63 -10.88
C SER A 363 14.65 -25.43 -11.91
N ALA A 364 15.84 -25.93 -11.59
CA ALA A 364 17.00 -25.87 -12.46
C ALA A 364 17.12 -27.20 -13.22
N PRO A 365 17.11 -27.19 -14.57
CA PRO A 365 17.31 -28.41 -15.34
C PRO A 365 18.72 -28.96 -15.16
N GLY A 366 18.89 -30.26 -15.43
CA GLY A 366 20.22 -30.85 -15.57
C GLY A 366 20.98 -30.25 -16.75
N SER A 367 22.30 -30.12 -16.63
CA SER A 367 23.18 -29.57 -17.65
C SER A 367 24.52 -30.30 -17.66
N ASP A 368 24.98 -30.63 -18.87
CA ASP A 368 26.29 -31.24 -19.12
C ASP A 368 27.38 -30.18 -19.40
N ALA A 369 27.08 -28.89 -19.21
CA ALA A 369 28.06 -27.82 -19.39
C ALA A 369 29.19 -27.93 -18.36
N GLU A 370 30.42 -27.59 -18.76
CA GLU A 370 31.61 -27.72 -17.88
C GLU A 370 31.50 -26.88 -16.60
N ASP A 371 30.74 -25.79 -16.63
CA ASP A 371 30.50 -24.87 -15.51
C ASP A 371 29.13 -25.10 -14.82
N ALA A 372 28.39 -26.15 -15.18
CA ALA A 372 27.06 -26.43 -14.63
C ALA A 372 27.06 -26.74 -13.12
N PHE A 373 28.22 -27.10 -12.56
CA PHE A 373 28.40 -27.35 -11.13
C PHE A 373 28.06 -26.13 -10.27
N PHE A 374 28.34 -24.91 -10.74
CA PHE A 374 28.04 -23.67 -10.03
C PHE A 374 27.20 -22.75 -10.91
N ARG A 375 26.03 -22.37 -10.39
CA ARG A 375 25.08 -21.49 -11.07
C ARG A 375 24.88 -20.24 -10.23
N CYS A 376 24.91 -19.07 -10.87
CA CYS A 376 24.69 -17.79 -10.19
C CYS A 376 23.61 -16.99 -10.90
N VAL A 377 22.47 -16.80 -10.25
CA VAL A 377 21.30 -16.12 -10.83
C VAL A 377 20.95 -14.86 -10.04
N TRP A 378 20.48 -13.85 -10.78
CA TRP A 378 19.86 -12.66 -10.22
C TRP A 378 18.34 -12.83 -10.16
N LEU A 379 17.77 -12.58 -8.98
CA LEU A 379 16.34 -12.53 -8.72
C LEU A 379 15.95 -11.10 -8.31
N PRO A 380 15.35 -10.29 -9.20
CA PRO A 380 14.72 -9.03 -8.81
C PRO A 380 13.44 -9.30 -8.02
N ILE A 381 13.27 -8.62 -6.87
CA ILE A 381 12.13 -8.85 -5.97
C ILE A 381 11.18 -7.64 -5.93
N GLN A 382 11.74 -6.46 -5.70
CA GLN A 382 10.98 -5.24 -5.38
C GLN A 382 11.53 -4.05 -6.15
N SER A 383 10.66 -3.28 -6.80
CA SER A 383 11.03 -2.00 -7.39
C SER A 383 11.18 -0.90 -6.32
N LEU A 384 12.12 0.03 -6.53
CA LEU A 384 12.43 1.13 -5.63
C LEU A 384 12.80 2.40 -6.41
N ALA A 385 12.49 3.57 -5.84
CA ALA A 385 12.99 4.85 -6.30
C ALA A 385 14.26 5.22 -5.52
N ILE A 386 15.41 5.33 -6.20
CA ILE A 386 16.69 5.62 -5.55
C ILE A 386 17.26 6.95 -6.03
N THR A 387 17.48 7.89 -5.11
CA THR A 387 18.19 9.14 -5.44
C THR A 387 19.71 8.90 -5.52
N PRO A 388 20.38 9.32 -6.60
CA PRO A 388 21.85 9.31 -6.69
C PRO A 388 22.53 10.07 -5.54
N ARG A 389 23.77 9.66 -5.20
CA ARG A 389 24.63 10.16 -4.11
C ARG A 389 24.12 10.02 -2.68
N LYS A 390 22.90 9.55 -2.47
CA LYS A 390 22.44 9.15 -1.14
C LYS A 390 22.93 7.74 -0.86
N SER A 391 23.36 7.51 0.38
CA SER A 391 23.63 6.17 0.89
C SER A 391 22.35 5.60 1.48
N TYR A 392 22.10 4.33 1.23
CA TYR A 392 20.97 3.58 1.74
C TYR A 392 21.46 2.31 2.41
N ARG A 393 20.68 1.81 3.36
CA ARG A 393 20.84 0.49 3.93
C ARG A 393 19.71 -0.41 3.46
N MET A 394 20.04 -1.63 3.08
CA MET A 394 19.07 -2.67 2.77
C MET A 394 19.30 -3.90 3.66
N SER A 395 18.21 -4.43 4.23
CA SER A 395 18.20 -5.73 4.87
C SER A 395 17.21 -6.68 4.19
N ILE A 396 17.60 -7.95 4.05
CA ILE A 396 16.75 -9.01 3.53
C ILE A 396 16.85 -10.22 4.47
N MET A 397 15.70 -10.65 4.98
CA MET A 397 15.56 -11.86 5.78
C MET A 397 15.13 -13.02 4.90
N TYR A 398 15.93 -14.08 4.85
CA TYR A 398 15.64 -15.23 3.99
C TYR A 398 15.88 -16.58 4.68
N LYS A 399 15.33 -17.63 4.08
CA LYS A 399 15.52 -19.03 4.49
C LYS A 399 15.51 -19.92 3.25
N VAL A 400 16.49 -20.81 3.14
CA VAL A 400 16.62 -21.75 2.02
C VAL A 400 16.09 -23.12 2.42
N SER A 401 15.51 -23.85 1.48
CA SER A 401 15.11 -25.25 1.65
C SER A 401 15.29 -26.02 0.35
N GLY A 402 15.99 -27.14 0.41
CA GLY A 402 16.30 -27.98 -0.74
C GLY A 402 17.70 -28.60 -0.64
N PRO A 403 18.06 -29.51 -1.56
CA PRO A 403 19.33 -30.23 -1.54
C PRO A 403 20.43 -29.45 -2.30
N VAL A 404 20.62 -28.17 -1.97
CA VAL A 404 21.63 -27.31 -2.59
C VAL A 404 22.44 -26.59 -1.51
N ASP A 405 23.73 -26.44 -1.76
CA ASP A 405 24.55 -25.48 -1.04
C ASP A 405 24.43 -24.13 -1.74
N THR A 406 24.12 -23.08 -0.98
CA THR A 406 23.85 -21.74 -1.53
C THR A 406 24.76 -20.69 -0.92
N ASP A 407 25.23 -19.77 -1.75
CA ASP A 407 25.81 -18.49 -1.36
C ASP A 407 24.90 -17.37 -1.87
N ILE A 408 24.23 -16.68 -0.95
CA ILE A 408 23.20 -15.69 -1.30
C ILE A 408 23.64 -14.31 -0.84
N GLY A 409 23.65 -13.37 -1.78
CA GLY A 409 23.90 -11.95 -1.55
C GLY A 409 22.68 -11.08 -1.82
N ALA A 410 22.58 -9.95 -1.12
CA ALA A 410 21.59 -8.92 -1.43
C ALA A 410 22.07 -8.11 -2.65
N SER A 411 21.15 -7.69 -3.52
CA SER A 411 21.48 -6.95 -4.74
C SER A 411 20.56 -5.77 -4.98
N ILE A 412 21.10 -4.75 -5.64
CA ILE A 412 20.38 -3.58 -6.13
C ILE A 412 20.87 -3.29 -7.55
N LYS A 413 19.96 -3.22 -8.52
CA LYS A 413 20.29 -2.94 -9.93
C LYS A 413 19.33 -1.92 -10.53
N SER A 414 19.80 -1.10 -11.46
CA SER A 414 18.95 -0.14 -12.17
C SER A 414 17.99 -0.86 -13.12
N LEU A 415 16.74 -0.41 -13.15
CA LEU A 415 15.75 -0.80 -14.16
C LEU A 415 15.58 0.29 -15.24
N ALA A 416 16.32 1.40 -15.14
CA ALA A 416 16.22 2.49 -16.10
C ALA A 416 16.82 2.07 -17.46
N PRO A 417 16.22 2.50 -18.59
CA PRO A 417 16.76 2.23 -19.92
C PRO A 417 18.07 2.99 -20.14
N GLY A 418 19.17 2.29 -20.42
CA GLY A 418 20.50 2.88 -20.64
C GLY A 418 21.64 1.93 -20.23
N PRO A 419 22.91 2.37 -20.25
CA PRO A 419 24.00 1.61 -19.65
C PRO A 419 23.66 1.32 -18.18
N SER A 420 23.85 0.08 -17.75
CA SER A 420 23.49 -0.37 -16.40
C SER A 420 24.20 0.51 -15.38
N ALA A 421 23.42 1.30 -14.65
CA ALA A 421 23.98 2.11 -13.59
C ALA A 421 24.50 1.17 -12.49
N GLU A 422 25.81 1.15 -12.30
CA GLU A 422 26.47 0.33 -11.30
C GLU A 422 26.32 0.99 -9.92
N PHE A 423 25.89 0.19 -8.95
CA PHE A 423 25.77 0.63 -7.57
C PHE A 423 27.05 0.30 -6.83
N ASP A 424 27.54 1.25 -6.04
CA ASP A 424 28.55 0.97 -5.03
C ASP A 424 27.86 0.22 -3.89
N VAL A 425 28.25 -1.04 -3.66
CA VAL A 425 27.67 -1.91 -2.62
C VAL A 425 28.75 -2.32 -1.64
N THR A 426 28.47 -2.17 -0.34
CA THR A 426 29.34 -2.61 0.75
C THR A 426 28.56 -3.49 1.72
N PHE A 427 29.17 -4.61 2.11
CA PHE A 427 28.58 -5.48 3.14
C PHE A 427 28.65 -4.80 4.51
N ALA A 428 27.51 -4.74 5.18
CA ALA A 428 27.42 -4.26 6.54
C ALA A 428 27.48 -5.47 7.51
N PRO A 429 28.09 -5.30 8.70
CA PRO A 429 28.11 -6.37 9.68
C PRO A 429 26.68 -6.69 10.14
N ALA A 430 26.39 -7.98 10.30
CA ALA A 430 25.11 -8.45 10.82
C ALA A 430 24.80 -7.82 12.17
N THR A 431 23.51 -7.64 12.45
CA THR A 431 23.03 -7.03 13.70
C THR A 431 23.39 -7.87 14.93
N SER A 432 23.62 -9.17 14.74
CA SER A 432 24.07 -10.12 15.75
C SER A 432 24.95 -11.20 15.12
N ASN A 433 25.94 -11.70 15.87
CA ASN A 433 26.76 -12.85 15.48
C ASN A 433 26.11 -14.20 15.86
N ALA A 434 24.99 -14.19 16.59
CA ALA A 434 24.28 -15.41 16.95
C ALA A 434 23.43 -15.91 15.76
N PRO A 435 23.36 -17.23 15.51
CA PRO A 435 22.44 -17.77 14.53
C PRO A 435 21.00 -17.34 14.84
N LEU A 436 20.28 -16.89 13.82
CA LEU A 436 18.89 -16.51 13.97
C LEU A 436 18.00 -17.77 14.11
N PRO A 437 16.87 -17.68 14.83
CA PRO A 437 15.99 -18.82 15.05
C PRO A 437 15.35 -19.32 13.74
N GLY A 438 14.92 -20.58 13.73
CA GLY A 438 14.10 -21.14 12.65
C GLY A 438 14.80 -21.31 11.30
N GLY A 439 16.13 -21.19 11.24
CA GLY A 439 16.91 -21.30 10.00
C GLY A 439 16.87 -20.04 9.12
N TRP A 440 16.40 -18.92 9.67
CA TRP A 440 16.43 -17.62 8.99
C TRP A 440 17.86 -17.06 8.97
N THR A 441 18.16 -16.26 7.94
CA THR A 441 19.43 -15.57 7.76
C THR A 441 19.16 -14.12 7.35
N GLU A 442 20.00 -13.19 7.83
CA GLU A 442 19.94 -11.77 7.47
C GLU A 442 21.06 -11.44 6.48
N LEU A 443 20.70 -10.74 5.41
CA LEU A 443 21.64 -10.04 4.53
C LEU A 443 21.55 -8.56 4.83
N LEU A 444 22.70 -7.90 4.98
CA LEU A 444 22.76 -6.47 5.24
C LEU A 444 23.82 -5.82 4.34
N ILE A 445 23.40 -4.85 3.54
CA ILE A 445 24.29 -4.07 2.69
C ILE A 445 24.01 -2.58 2.85
N ASP A 446 25.04 -1.77 2.70
CA ASP A 446 24.92 -0.36 2.38
C ASP A 446 25.18 -0.17 0.88
N PHE A 447 24.45 0.72 0.24
CA PHE A 447 24.63 1.01 -1.18
C PHE A 447 24.42 2.48 -1.53
N SER A 448 25.01 2.91 -2.65
CA SER A 448 24.76 4.22 -3.24
C SER A 448 24.90 4.21 -4.75
N LEU A 449 24.20 5.12 -5.42
CA LEU A 449 24.31 5.29 -6.88
C LEU A 449 25.16 6.54 -7.21
N PRO A 450 26.24 6.43 -8.00
CA PRO A 450 27.04 7.59 -8.41
C PRO A 450 26.27 8.63 -9.25
N LEU A 451 26.74 9.89 -9.26
CA LEU A 451 26.06 11.04 -9.90
C LEU A 451 26.01 10.96 -11.44
N GLU A 452 26.86 10.14 -12.06
CA GLU A 452 26.94 10.05 -13.53
C GLU A 452 25.63 9.56 -14.17
N TYR A 453 24.68 9.08 -13.35
CA TYR A 453 23.39 8.56 -13.74
C TYR A 453 22.25 9.40 -13.13
N GLY A 454 21.73 10.38 -13.89
CA GLY A 454 20.50 11.12 -13.56
C GLY A 454 20.76 12.52 -12.98
N GLY A 455 20.14 13.55 -13.57
CA GLY A 455 20.26 14.96 -13.20
C GLY A 455 19.61 15.35 -11.87
N GLY A 456 19.79 14.54 -10.82
CA GLY A 456 19.17 14.70 -9.51
C GLY A 456 17.77 14.09 -9.36
N THR A 457 17.29 13.35 -10.37
CA THR A 457 16.01 12.62 -10.33
C THR A 457 16.20 11.20 -9.80
N ASP A 458 15.16 10.66 -9.17
CA ASP A 458 15.17 9.28 -8.69
C ASP A 458 15.28 8.28 -9.85
N VAL A 459 16.02 7.19 -9.61
CA VAL A 459 16.25 6.10 -10.57
C VAL A 459 15.44 4.89 -10.15
N LEU A 460 14.60 4.40 -11.07
CA LEU A 460 13.87 3.14 -10.88
C LEU A 460 14.86 1.99 -10.80
N SER A 461 14.85 1.27 -9.69
CA SER A 461 15.81 0.22 -9.35
C SER A 461 15.09 -1.02 -8.85
N ALA A 462 15.75 -2.17 -8.85
CA ALA A 462 15.26 -3.43 -8.34
C ALA A 462 16.15 -3.92 -7.19
N ALA A 463 15.56 -4.02 -6.00
CA ALA A 463 16.12 -4.77 -4.88
C ALA A 463 15.82 -6.26 -5.06
N GLY A 464 16.79 -7.11 -4.76
CA GLY A 464 16.67 -8.54 -4.98
C GLY A 464 17.81 -9.35 -4.39
N LEU A 465 17.98 -10.57 -4.90
CA LEU A 465 19.01 -11.51 -4.48
C LEU A 465 19.92 -11.88 -5.65
N VAL A 466 21.20 -12.08 -5.36
CA VAL A 466 22.10 -12.87 -6.20
C VAL A 466 22.27 -14.21 -5.50
N ILE A 467 21.95 -15.30 -6.19
CA ILE A 467 21.89 -16.64 -5.64
C ILE A 467 22.90 -17.50 -6.40
N GLY A 468 24.06 -17.72 -5.77
CA GLY A 468 24.99 -18.77 -6.13
C GLY A 468 24.54 -20.09 -5.53
N PHE A 469 24.50 -21.16 -6.33
CA PHE A 469 24.20 -22.50 -5.81
C PHE A 469 25.01 -23.57 -6.54
N THR A 470 25.39 -24.61 -5.79
CA THR A 470 26.11 -25.77 -6.34
C THR A 470 25.25 -27.02 -6.34
N CYS A 471 25.50 -27.90 -7.31
CA CYS A 471 24.84 -29.18 -7.45
C CYS A 471 25.89 -30.30 -7.40
N GLU A 472 25.69 -31.33 -6.58
CA GLU A 472 26.62 -32.47 -6.50
C GLU A 472 26.74 -33.21 -7.84
N ASP A 473 25.61 -33.40 -8.53
CA ASP A 473 25.54 -33.92 -9.90
C ASP A 473 24.79 -32.91 -10.79
N PRO A 474 25.49 -32.05 -11.56
CA PRO A 474 24.85 -31.02 -12.36
C PRO A 474 24.05 -31.57 -13.55
N SER A 475 24.23 -32.86 -13.91
CA SER A 475 23.45 -33.52 -14.97
C SER A 475 22.01 -33.83 -14.55
N GLN A 476 21.74 -33.85 -13.24
CA GLN A 476 20.40 -34.06 -12.70
C GLN A 476 19.68 -32.73 -12.48
N PRO A 477 18.35 -32.68 -12.68
CA PRO A 477 17.57 -31.52 -12.30
C PRO A 477 17.58 -31.34 -10.78
N VAL A 478 17.56 -30.09 -10.33
CA VAL A 478 17.47 -29.75 -8.91
C VAL A 478 16.37 -28.74 -8.65
N ASP A 479 15.58 -29.02 -7.61
CA ASP A 479 14.53 -28.14 -7.13
C ASP A 479 14.88 -27.67 -5.71
N PHE A 480 14.74 -26.37 -5.46
CA PHE A 480 14.91 -25.78 -4.14
C PHE A 480 14.04 -24.54 -4.02
N SER A 481 13.93 -24.00 -2.81
CA SER A 481 13.13 -22.81 -2.55
C SER A 481 13.86 -21.82 -1.64
N VAL A 482 13.53 -20.55 -1.82
CA VAL A 482 13.97 -19.46 -0.96
C VAL A 482 12.72 -18.74 -0.45
N ALA A 483 12.51 -18.77 0.86
CA ALA A 483 11.51 -17.95 1.53
C ALA A 483 12.14 -16.61 1.93
N ILE A 484 11.52 -15.49 1.58
CA ILE A 484 11.91 -14.13 1.97
C ILE A 484 10.87 -13.62 2.98
N GLY A 485 11.30 -13.42 4.22
CA GLY A 485 10.42 -13.08 5.34
C GLY A 485 10.31 -11.58 5.61
N ALA A 486 11.30 -10.79 5.17
CA ALA A 486 11.24 -9.34 5.22
C ALA A 486 12.25 -8.70 4.25
N LEU A 487 11.92 -7.52 3.73
CA LEU A 487 12.82 -6.65 2.99
C LEU A 487 12.64 -5.22 3.48
N SER A 488 13.74 -4.56 3.84
CA SER A 488 13.75 -3.19 4.37
C SER A 488 14.81 -2.36 3.64
N VAL A 489 14.47 -1.14 3.23
CA VAL A 489 15.40 -0.17 2.65
C VAL A 489 15.14 1.21 3.23
N TYR A 490 16.18 1.89 3.68
CA TYR A 490 16.08 3.25 4.22
C TYR A 490 17.37 4.03 3.98
N ALA A 491 17.30 5.37 3.95
CA ALA A 491 18.50 6.18 3.83
C ALA A 491 19.40 6.04 5.06
N ASN A 492 20.71 5.91 4.82
CA ASN A 492 21.71 6.05 5.86
C ASN A 492 21.83 7.52 6.28
N PRO A 493 22.21 7.79 7.54
CA PRO A 493 22.50 9.13 7.98
C PRO A 493 23.59 9.79 7.11
N PRO A 494 23.52 11.10 6.84
CA PRO A 494 24.45 11.76 5.92
C PRO A 494 25.92 11.69 6.33
N SER A 495 26.20 11.50 7.63
CA SER A 495 27.55 11.40 8.16
C SER A 495 27.73 10.12 8.97
N ALA A 496 28.86 9.45 8.78
CA ALA A 496 29.26 8.30 9.60
C ALA A 496 29.49 8.65 11.09
N GLN A 497 29.63 9.94 11.43
CA GLN A 497 29.82 10.42 12.80
C GLN A 497 28.51 10.82 13.49
N HIS A 498 27.36 10.48 12.92
CA HIS A 498 26.05 10.74 13.55
C HIS A 498 25.91 10.00 14.89
N THR A 499 25.14 10.58 15.80
CA THR A 499 24.73 9.89 17.03
C THR A 499 23.69 8.83 16.68
N PRO A 500 23.92 7.54 16.99
CA PRO A 500 22.94 6.49 16.74
C PRO A 500 21.66 6.73 17.53
N LEU A 501 20.50 6.52 16.89
CA LEU A 501 19.19 6.64 17.51
C LEU A 501 18.58 5.24 17.69
N SER A 502 18.16 4.92 18.92
CA SER A 502 17.55 3.62 19.26
C SER A 502 16.09 3.81 19.69
N PRO A 503 15.10 3.33 18.92
CA PRO A 503 13.68 3.44 19.28
C PRO A 503 13.35 2.69 20.57
N LYS A 504 12.42 3.24 21.36
CA LYS A 504 11.92 2.68 22.62
C LYS A 504 10.42 2.93 22.80
N VAL A 505 9.78 2.07 23.60
CA VAL A 505 8.47 2.33 24.21
C VAL A 505 8.71 2.83 25.63
N ILE A 506 8.24 4.03 25.95
CA ILE A 506 8.65 4.77 27.16
C ILE A 506 7.75 4.47 28.36
N TRP A 507 6.44 4.36 28.13
CA TRP A 507 5.43 4.13 29.17
C TRP A 507 4.23 3.44 28.55
N ALA A 508 3.46 2.70 29.35
CA ALA A 508 2.13 2.19 28.99
C ALA A 508 1.14 2.41 30.14
N ASP A 509 -0.12 2.61 29.77
CA ASP A 509 -1.28 2.80 30.65
C ASP A 509 -2.41 1.86 30.23
N PHE A 510 -3.30 1.56 31.17
CA PHE A 510 -4.50 0.78 30.96
C PHE A 510 -5.73 1.49 31.54
N ALA A 511 -6.77 1.64 30.72
CA ALA A 511 -8.06 2.16 31.13
C ALA A 511 -9.12 1.05 31.05
N SER A 512 -9.63 0.62 32.21
CA SER A 512 -10.70 -0.38 32.28
C SER A 512 -12.00 0.16 31.66
N GLU A 513 -12.64 -0.65 30.83
CA GLU A 513 -14.02 -0.38 30.43
C GLU A 513 -14.97 -0.79 31.58
N LYS A 514 -15.64 0.19 32.17
CA LYS A 514 -16.79 -0.04 33.04
C LYS A 514 -18.06 0.29 32.25
N PRO A 515 -18.79 -0.70 31.70
CA PRO A 515 -20.13 -0.45 31.21
C PRO A 515 -20.98 0.10 32.35
N LYS A 516 -21.82 1.10 32.07
CA LYS A 516 -22.63 1.76 33.10
C LYS A 516 -23.63 0.83 33.80
N ASP A 517 -23.88 -0.38 33.29
CA ASP A 517 -24.91 -1.31 33.80
C ASP A 517 -24.53 -2.82 33.72
N SER A 518 -23.25 -3.21 33.57
CA SER A 518 -22.84 -4.63 33.61
C SER A 518 -21.65 -4.90 34.51
N ALA A 519 -21.46 -6.16 34.92
CA ALA A 519 -20.25 -6.59 35.62
C ALA A 519 -19.03 -6.29 34.72
N ALA A 520 -17.98 -5.70 35.30
CA ALA A 520 -16.72 -5.51 34.60
C ALA A 520 -16.15 -6.89 34.26
N VAL A 521 -15.72 -7.07 33.01
CA VAL A 521 -14.97 -8.26 32.62
C VAL A 521 -13.51 -8.00 33.01
N PRO A 522 -12.88 -8.86 33.83
CA PRO A 522 -11.50 -8.66 34.24
C PRO A 522 -10.57 -8.43 33.05
N PHE A 523 -9.67 -7.46 33.19
CA PHE A 523 -8.67 -7.08 32.18
C PHE A 523 -9.22 -6.57 30.83
N ALA A 524 -10.53 -6.33 30.71
CA ALA A 524 -11.12 -5.67 29.54
C ALA A 524 -10.90 -4.16 29.59
N GLY A 525 -10.42 -3.57 28.49
CA GLY A 525 -10.14 -2.14 28.46
C GLY A 525 -9.28 -1.68 27.29
N VAL A 526 -8.69 -0.50 27.46
CA VAL A 526 -7.87 0.16 26.45
C VAL A 526 -6.45 0.33 26.97
N LEU A 527 -5.49 -0.25 26.26
CA LEU A 527 -4.07 0.01 26.43
C LEU A 527 -3.65 1.22 25.59
N THR A 528 -2.80 2.07 26.16
CA THR A 528 -2.14 3.19 25.46
C THR A 528 -0.68 3.30 25.88
N TRP A 529 0.19 3.81 25.03
CA TRP A 529 1.62 3.97 25.34
C TRP A 529 2.23 5.19 24.63
N GLY A 530 3.44 5.53 25.06
CA GLY A 530 4.27 6.54 24.41
C GLY A 530 5.53 5.93 23.80
N THR A 531 5.94 6.46 22.66
CA THR A 531 7.17 6.08 21.96
C THR A 531 8.24 7.15 22.09
N GLY A 532 9.49 6.78 21.86
CA GLY A 532 10.55 7.75 21.62
C GLY A 532 11.85 7.09 21.21
N VAL A 533 12.94 7.84 21.33
CA VAL A 533 14.27 7.40 20.92
C VAL A 533 15.29 7.68 22.02
N SER A 534 16.19 6.73 22.24
CA SER A 534 17.40 6.92 23.04
C SER A 534 18.57 7.28 22.15
N LEU A 535 19.43 8.16 22.65
CA LEU A 535 20.67 8.52 21.99
C LEU A 535 21.76 7.53 22.36
N GLY A 536 22.62 7.18 21.40
CA GLY A 536 23.85 6.45 21.66
C GLY A 536 24.78 7.21 22.62
N LEU A 537 25.84 6.53 23.05
CA LEU A 537 26.84 7.15 23.93
C LEU A 537 27.42 8.42 23.30
N VAL A 538 27.60 9.44 24.13
CA VAL A 538 28.19 10.71 23.68
C VAL A 538 29.62 10.44 23.21
N PRO A 539 29.97 10.78 21.95
CA PRO A 539 31.35 10.66 21.50
C PRO A 539 32.24 11.61 22.33
N ALA A 540 33.54 11.31 22.42
CA ALA A 540 34.46 12.21 23.11
C ALA A 540 34.40 13.60 22.46
N ILE A 541 34.06 14.64 23.24
CA ILE A 541 33.96 16.02 22.75
C ILE A 541 35.37 16.52 22.40
N ARG A 542 35.61 16.83 21.13
CA ARG A 542 36.93 17.24 20.60
C ARG A 542 37.06 18.73 20.32
N LEU A 543 36.19 19.56 20.90
CA LEU A 543 36.26 21.00 20.72
C LEU A 543 37.53 21.55 21.39
N THR A 544 38.38 22.19 20.61
CA THR A 544 39.62 22.86 21.02
C THR A 544 39.54 24.38 20.93
N SER A 545 38.59 24.90 20.12
CA SER A 545 38.38 26.33 19.91
C SER A 545 36.90 26.62 19.62
N PRO A 546 36.38 27.80 19.99
CA PRO A 546 35.08 28.28 19.50
C PRO A 546 34.97 28.41 17.97
N GLU A 547 36.11 28.41 17.27
CA GLU A 547 36.20 28.50 15.80
C GLU A 547 36.18 27.13 15.10
N ASP A 548 36.07 26.02 15.85
CA ASP A 548 36.02 24.67 15.26
C ASP A 548 34.77 24.52 14.37
N THR A 549 34.97 24.05 13.14
CA THR A 549 33.88 23.93 12.14
C THR A 549 33.10 22.61 12.23
N GLU A 550 33.61 21.64 12.99
CA GLU A 550 32.97 20.35 13.21
C GLU A 550 32.04 20.43 14.42
N ALA A 551 30.80 19.96 14.27
CA ALA A 551 29.86 19.91 15.37
C ALA A 551 30.31 18.90 16.43
N ALA A 552 30.09 19.20 17.72
CA ALA A 552 30.41 18.28 18.81
C ALA A 552 29.66 16.94 18.73
N TRP A 553 28.49 16.95 18.10
CA TRP A 553 27.70 15.79 17.70
C TRP A 553 26.79 16.18 16.54
N MET A 554 26.40 15.19 15.72
CA MET A 554 25.41 15.35 14.67
C MET A 554 24.23 14.43 14.94
N LEU A 555 23.04 15.01 15.02
CA LEU A 555 21.80 14.25 15.16
C LEU A 555 21.16 14.07 13.79
N ASP A 556 20.69 12.87 13.51
CA ASP A 556 19.78 12.64 12.39
C ASP A 556 18.38 13.11 12.80
N HIS A 557 17.67 13.75 11.88
CA HIS A 557 16.29 14.20 12.06
C HIS A 557 15.30 13.11 11.66
N LEU A 558 15.73 12.10 10.90
CA LEU A 558 14.93 10.93 10.55
C LEU A 558 14.93 9.92 11.71
N THR A 559 14.21 10.26 12.78
CA THR A 559 13.97 9.33 13.91
C THR A 559 13.26 8.07 13.40
N PRO A 560 13.75 6.86 13.72
CA PRO A 560 13.07 5.65 13.28
C PRO A 560 11.67 5.55 13.91
N GLY A 561 10.67 5.26 13.09
CA GLY A 561 9.29 5.07 13.51
C GLY A 561 8.97 3.63 13.88
N PHE A 562 7.69 3.37 14.13
CA PHE A 562 7.15 2.03 14.35
C PHE A 562 6.19 1.66 13.23
N ALA A 563 6.31 0.43 12.73
CA ALA A 563 5.33 -0.14 11.82
C ALA A 563 4.08 -0.59 12.60
N TYR A 564 4.29 -1.23 13.77
CA TYR A 564 3.22 -1.66 14.68
C TYR A 564 3.80 -2.12 16.02
N PHE A 565 2.92 -2.50 16.95
CA PHE A 565 3.31 -3.11 18.23
C PHE A 565 2.65 -4.48 18.39
N ASN A 566 3.42 -5.44 18.90
CA ASN A 566 2.91 -6.70 19.41
C ASN A 566 2.51 -6.52 20.87
N VAL A 567 1.33 -7.01 21.24
CA VAL A 567 0.82 -6.96 22.61
C VAL A 567 0.79 -8.37 23.19
N TYR A 568 1.32 -8.51 24.41
CA TYR A 568 1.35 -9.77 25.13
C TYR A 568 0.78 -9.59 26.54
N VAL A 569 0.35 -10.69 27.15
CA VAL A 569 -0.17 -10.71 28.52
C VAL A 569 0.41 -11.88 29.32
N GLN A 570 0.74 -11.64 30.58
CA GLN A 570 1.15 -12.66 31.54
C GLN A 570 0.35 -12.50 32.83
N GLY A 571 -0.30 -13.57 33.30
CA GLY A 571 -0.94 -13.57 34.61
C GLY A 571 0.08 -13.42 35.74
N GLN A 572 -0.36 -12.97 36.92
CA GLN A 572 0.53 -12.85 38.08
C GLN A 572 1.28 -14.18 38.34
N PRO A 573 2.63 -14.17 38.37
CA PRO A 573 3.42 -15.37 38.62
C PRO A 573 3.20 -15.89 40.04
N LYS A 574 3.54 -17.16 40.28
CA LYS A 574 3.42 -17.75 41.62
C LYS A 574 4.41 -17.10 42.59
N GLU A 575 4.14 -17.22 43.88
CA GLU A 575 5.02 -16.70 44.93
C GLU A 575 6.45 -17.26 44.76
N GLY A 576 7.42 -16.38 44.54
CA GLY A 576 8.82 -16.72 44.29
C GLY A 576 9.24 -16.80 42.81
N GLU A 577 8.30 -16.73 41.86
CA GLU A 577 8.59 -16.65 40.43
C GLU A 577 8.65 -15.19 39.95
N ALA A 578 9.55 -14.89 39.02
CA ALA A 578 9.66 -13.58 38.39
C ALA A 578 8.82 -13.51 37.11
N TYR A 579 8.37 -12.30 36.76
CA TYR A 579 7.82 -12.02 35.44
C TYR A 579 8.87 -12.32 34.36
N ALA A 580 8.42 -12.91 33.25
CA ALA A 580 9.29 -13.34 32.14
C ALA A 580 8.55 -13.07 30.82
N PRO A 581 8.83 -11.95 30.13
CA PRO A 581 8.07 -11.53 28.95
C PRO A 581 8.16 -12.56 27.80
N GLU A 582 9.20 -13.38 27.75
CA GLU A 582 9.36 -14.46 26.78
C GLU A 582 8.31 -15.57 26.92
N THR A 583 7.65 -15.65 28.09
CA THR A 583 6.58 -16.60 28.39
C THR A 583 5.18 -15.99 28.29
N ALA A 584 5.08 -14.69 28.01
CA ALA A 584 3.82 -13.99 27.89
C ALA A 584 3.05 -14.46 26.64
N ALA A 585 1.73 -14.56 26.76
CA ALA A 585 0.87 -14.97 25.65
C ALA A 585 0.58 -13.79 24.73
N PHE A 586 0.73 -13.98 23.43
CA PHE A 586 0.37 -12.99 22.43
C PHE A 586 -1.16 -12.79 22.39
N VAL A 587 -1.62 -11.52 22.36
CA VAL A 587 -3.05 -11.19 22.33
C VAL A 587 -3.45 -10.33 21.12
N GLY A 588 -2.50 -9.78 20.38
CA GLY A 588 -2.78 -9.06 19.15
C GLY A 588 -1.73 -8.03 18.77
N THR A 589 -2.03 -7.25 17.74
CA THR A 589 -1.23 -6.12 17.29
C THR A 589 -2.07 -4.84 17.16
N THR A 590 -1.40 -3.69 17.07
CA THR A 590 -2.05 -2.40 16.80
C THR A 590 -2.51 -2.27 15.35
N GLY A 591 -3.41 -1.32 15.06
CA GLY A 591 -3.79 -0.95 13.69
C GLY A 591 -5.30 -1.04 13.43
N LEU A 592 -5.98 -2.03 14.02
CA LEU A 592 -7.38 -2.36 13.72
C LEU A 592 -8.36 -1.17 13.82
N ASP A 593 -8.15 -0.26 14.76
CA ASP A 593 -9.03 0.90 14.98
C ASP A 593 -8.49 2.23 14.44
N GLY A 594 -7.40 2.17 13.66
CA GLY A 594 -6.75 3.31 13.03
C GLY A 594 -6.01 4.24 14.00
N ARG A 595 -5.66 3.78 15.21
CA ARG A 595 -4.82 4.54 16.14
C ARG A 595 -3.51 3.82 16.44
N GLU A 596 -2.41 4.54 16.23
CA GLU A 596 -1.04 4.01 16.29
C GLU A 596 -0.64 3.45 17.66
N ASN A 597 -0.85 4.22 18.75
CA ASN A 597 -0.40 3.87 20.11
C ASN A 597 -1.56 3.45 21.02
N ARG A 598 -2.46 2.60 20.51
CA ARG A 598 -3.64 2.12 21.24
C ARG A 598 -3.95 0.67 20.88
N PHE A 599 -4.41 -0.09 21.88
CA PHE A 599 -4.93 -1.45 21.68
C PHE A 599 -6.18 -1.68 22.54
N PHE A 600 -7.23 -2.23 21.93
CA PHE A 600 -8.45 -2.63 22.65
C PHE A 600 -8.31 -4.09 23.09
N VAL A 601 -8.37 -4.32 24.40
CA VAL A 601 -8.30 -5.66 24.98
C VAL A 601 -9.70 -6.26 24.98
N ASP A 602 -10.01 -7.01 23.92
CA ASP A 602 -11.21 -7.84 23.86
C ASP A 602 -11.03 -9.06 24.78
N PRO A 603 -11.91 -9.26 25.77
CA PRO A 603 -11.86 -10.44 26.65
C PRO A 603 -11.85 -11.78 25.92
N VAL A 604 -12.43 -11.86 24.72
CA VAL A 604 -12.44 -13.09 23.91
C VAL A 604 -11.04 -13.46 23.43
N CYS A 605 -10.14 -12.48 23.30
CA CYS A 605 -8.75 -12.69 22.89
C CYS A 605 -7.82 -12.99 24.08
N LEU A 606 -8.31 -12.94 25.32
CA LEU A 606 -7.50 -13.24 26.50
C LEU A 606 -7.34 -14.75 26.67
N PRO A 607 -6.12 -15.23 27.00
CA PRO A 607 -5.87 -16.64 27.16
C PRO A 607 -6.59 -17.19 28.40
N GLY A 608 -7.15 -18.40 28.29
CA GLY A 608 -7.99 -19.00 29.33
C GLY A 608 -7.32 -19.16 30.71
N HIS A 609 -5.98 -19.19 30.77
CA HIS A 609 -5.24 -19.26 32.03
C HIS A 609 -5.34 -17.98 32.89
N LEU A 610 -5.83 -16.86 32.33
CA LEU A 610 -6.13 -15.65 33.09
C LEU A 610 -7.47 -15.72 33.84
N THR A 611 -8.28 -16.76 33.60
CA THR A 611 -9.56 -16.95 34.30
C THR A 611 -9.32 -17.10 35.80
N GLY A 612 -9.78 -16.12 36.59
CA GLY A 612 -9.60 -16.10 38.05
C GLY A 612 -8.24 -15.55 38.52
N ALA A 613 -7.40 -15.06 37.62
CA ALA A 613 -6.21 -14.30 37.98
C ALA A 613 -6.61 -13.00 38.70
N LYS A 614 -5.84 -12.59 39.72
CA LYS A 614 -6.08 -11.35 40.47
C LYS A 614 -5.46 -10.13 39.80
N ALA A 615 -4.38 -10.34 39.04
CA ALA A 615 -3.66 -9.34 38.31
C ALA A 615 -3.02 -9.96 37.06
N ALA A 616 -2.78 -9.12 36.05
CA ALA A 616 -2.08 -9.47 34.83
C ALA A 616 -1.16 -8.32 34.41
N ARG A 617 -0.04 -8.66 33.77
CA ARG A 617 0.89 -7.72 33.16
C ARG A 617 0.73 -7.75 31.65
N PHE A 618 0.47 -6.59 31.05
CA PHE A 618 0.50 -6.41 29.61
C PHE A 618 1.83 -5.84 29.16
N TYR A 619 2.42 -6.44 28.13
CA TYR A 619 3.66 -5.98 27.51
C TYR A 619 3.37 -5.40 26.14
N VAL A 620 4.07 -4.31 25.81
CA VAL A 620 3.99 -3.65 24.50
C VAL A 620 5.37 -3.69 23.85
N GLN A 621 5.50 -4.49 22.79
CA GLN A 621 6.75 -4.69 22.05
C GLN A 621 6.67 -4.02 20.68
N GLY A 622 7.52 -3.02 20.45
CA GLY A 622 7.54 -2.31 19.17
C GLY A 622 8.22 -3.09 18.05
N VAL A 623 7.70 -2.95 16.84
CA VAL A 623 8.34 -3.34 15.57
C VAL A 623 8.57 -2.08 14.77
N THR A 624 9.83 -1.77 14.45
CA THR A 624 10.18 -0.53 13.76
C THR A 624 9.71 -0.53 12.32
N ASP A 625 9.58 0.66 11.74
CA ASP A 625 9.36 0.91 10.31
C ASP A 625 10.52 0.42 9.39
N ARG A 626 11.56 -0.17 10.00
CA ARG A 626 12.71 -0.79 9.34
C ARG A 626 12.77 -2.30 9.55
N GLY A 627 11.73 -2.89 10.16
CA GLY A 627 11.62 -4.34 10.36
C GLY A 627 12.35 -4.90 11.57
N ARG A 628 12.75 -4.06 12.53
CA ARG A 628 13.41 -4.49 13.76
C ARG A 628 12.41 -4.65 14.90
N VAL A 629 12.32 -5.84 15.48
CA VAL A 629 11.59 -6.05 16.74
C VAL A 629 12.47 -5.54 17.89
N LEU A 630 11.91 -4.73 18.78
CA LEU A 630 12.63 -4.24 19.96
C LEU A 630 12.93 -5.37 20.95
N GLU A 631 14.09 -5.27 21.59
CA GLU A 631 14.41 -6.10 22.76
C GLU A 631 13.55 -5.66 23.95
N TRP A 632 13.31 -6.57 24.91
CA TRP A 632 12.42 -6.30 26.03
C TRP A 632 12.87 -5.13 26.92
N GLU A 633 14.17 -4.84 26.97
CA GLU A 633 14.75 -3.67 27.68
C GLU A 633 14.43 -2.31 27.04
N ASP A 634 13.98 -2.32 25.78
CA ASP A 634 13.51 -1.16 25.03
C ASP A 634 11.97 -1.09 24.95
N CYS A 635 11.29 -2.05 25.59
CA CYS A 635 9.85 -2.16 25.65
C CYS A 635 9.31 -1.69 27.01
N THR A 636 7.98 -1.66 27.14
CA THR A 636 7.30 -1.28 28.38
C THR A 636 6.22 -2.29 28.75
N PHE A 637 5.69 -2.17 29.96
CA PHE A 637 4.59 -2.98 30.45
C PHE A 637 3.69 -2.17 31.39
N VAL A 638 2.47 -2.66 31.61
CA VAL A 638 1.53 -2.15 32.61
C VAL A 638 0.91 -3.31 33.39
N ASP A 639 0.86 -3.19 34.71
CA ASP A 639 0.17 -4.12 35.61
C ASP A 639 -1.29 -3.70 35.76
N VAL A 640 -2.19 -4.66 35.65
CA VAL A 640 -3.64 -4.46 35.70
C VAL A 640 -4.24 -5.42 36.71
N ASP A 641 -5.03 -4.90 37.65
CA ASP A 641 -5.81 -5.70 38.59
C ASP A 641 -7.17 -6.11 37.98
N ALA A 642 -7.69 -7.26 38.41
CA ALA A 642 -8.92 -7.88 37.90
C ALA A 642 -10.22 -7.11 38.23
#